data_AF-A0A1M6IX52-F1
#
_entry.id   AF-A0A1M6IX52-F1
#
_cell.length_a   1.000
_cell.length_b   1.000
_cell.length_c   1.000
_cell.angle_alpha   90.00
_cell.angle_beta   90.00
_cell.angle_gamma   90.00
#
_symmetry.space_group_name_H-M   'P 1'
#
loop_
_entity.id
_entity.type
_entity.pdbx_description
1 polymer ?
#
loop_
_entity_poly.entity_id
_entity_poly.type
_entity_poly.pdbx_seq_one_letter_code
_entity_poly.pdbx_strand_id
1 'polypeptide(L)'
;MKTITKHIKISLVFTLFLCIGLVFPQRTVRAVAAKPLTIQKAFKHVASTANTSGHITTLGNIPTTNVENKLLFVTHDYGSRGPYVTQSLGVWLNGKKWTIFSQNKSAIKPGSKFNVLVTNKSSNAFVHKTTAANKAGAATKINHRALNNNPNATFLITQNYGRGGPYNPHHVGVRYSGGFWYIFNLDGQSMPSGAQFNVLINSGIFKHQVTSNNRRNHTTGINSPRTNGKKQALVFVTFNSQGSIKNFNNAIGVYLVSDKWYIYNENKKYLQGNEAYNVLSYSASQNTKPRITVVAKKPTTSVTGRVVVKPRTDTRQSTNTVRVTPRTSTSNGSVRVASGTTNTGRRVRVAQNKPATQTNVLRNIGIVRTIPFIKPANPGSTDRLGPETKSVPLDFSRSIDGEQYQLFTDTFNFFEDIYKDQNPRSNVLYYFPANYSINWDKQSNKYDFNVYYMSAEDRKKGNVLLNVELTSNITTDDIDLAENYLSSRLGKRITLKSIDLRENPSVDFGATLTNFNVKPESVSTSVPSDYQKPIILDWKMESNVDNFVGAMLNNRSGNVMLNFKPYGDSLKVVQVPINLKVNSPITYGKIKFNSLQELKEGWTNYLDYPIIPKKFIVLKKRGRSQYFETIEIPRQEVASGSKYIENDPTILNKISEQNSIIKIWLDYVLNDECRTCNQQVKRKIIGGTSGSEIANIEVQILNAIAYSGANSLKLNLKSLQGDPNGINEIEFPSLSVNEDGQSFNEIQLFVPQGKEMSYEYQVILIMDNGDVMTSRWEKGNTNLLVLGESQIKRLFPDKKKDDLLDRAKDGVLKKVKDSILGGDVSDEEILDKGIKIIGGLFKKKKPEEENEEPEEEENVEQEQF
;
A
#
# COMPACT_ATOMS: atom_id res chain seq x y z
N MET A 1 43.37 -16.25 52.00
CA MET A 1 44.47 -15.50 52.66
C MET A 1 44.17 -14.01 52.62
N LYS A 2 44.73 -13.24 53.57
CA LYS A 2 44.95 -11.78 53.57
C LYS A 2 43.92 -10.86 52.84
N THR A 3 43.01 -10.35 53.65
CA THR A 3 42.64 -8.93 53.82
C THR A 3 43.40 -7.86 53.00
N ILE A 4 42.67 -6.82 52.57
CA ILE A 4 43.06 -5.41 52.76
C ILE A 4 41.77 -4.57 52.94
N THR A 5 41.84 -3.47 53.69
CA THR A 5 40.68 -2.67 54.12
C THR A 5 41.05 -1.19 54.16
N LYS A 6 40.14 -0.28 53.75
CA LYS A 6 40.05 1.06 54.34
C LYS A 6 38.69 1.73 54.08
N HIS A 7 38.26 2.53 55.07
CA HIS A 7 37.05 3.35 55.02
C HIS A 7 37.39 4.80 54.70
N ILE A 8 36.40 5.56 54.20
CA ILE A 8 36.15 6.93 54.67
C ILE A 8 34.65 7.03 55.02
N LYS A 9 34.35 7.69 56.16
CA LYS A 9 33.03 8.10 56.66
C LYS A 9 33.18 9.50 57.24
N ILE A 10 32.28 10.43 56.91
CA ILE A 10 31.99 11.74 57.54
C ILE A 10 31.01 12.46 56.59
N SER A 11 29.98 13.20 56.98
CA SER A 11 29.18 13.19 58.23
C SER A 11 27.79 13.74 57.92
N LEU A 12 26.81 13.49 58.79
CA LEU A 12 25.46 14.05 58.67
C LEU A 12 25.44 15.50 59.17
N VAL A 13 24.79 16.42 58.45
CA VAL A 13 24.31 17.70 58.99
C VAL A 13 22.88 17.94 58.51
N PHE A 14 21.99 18.20 59.45
CA PHE A 14 20.59 18.55 59.22
C PHE A 14 20.46 20.08 59.15
N THR A 15 19.85 20.62 58.10
CA THR A 15 19.33 22.00 58.12
C THR A 15 17.92 22.02 57.51
N LEU A 16 16.96 22.46 58.31
CA LEU A 16 15.55 22.57 57.95
C LEU A 16 15.29 23.92 57.28
N PHE A 17 14.67 23.95 56.09
CA PHE A 17 14.15 25.21 55.52
C PHE A 17 12.76 25.07 54.88
N LEU A 18 11.94 26.09 55.15
CA LEU A 18 10.50 26.22 54.89
C LEU A 18 10.00 25.80 53.50
N CYS A 19 8.81 25.19 53.49
CA CYS A 19 7.93 25.25 52.33
C CYS A 19 7.35 26.67 52.15
N ILE A 20 7.56 27.28 50.98
CA ILE A 20 6.72 28.36 50.46
C ILE A 20 6.20 27.93 49.10
N GLY A 21 4.89 27.77 48.97
CA GLY A 21 4.26 27.28 47.74
C GLY A 21 4.00 28.40 46.73
N LEU A 22 4.67 28.36 45.58
CA LEU A 22 4.33 29.18 44.41
C LEU A 22 3.48 28.37 43.43
N VAL A 23 2.16 28.60 43.45
CA VAL A 23 1.22 27.98 42.53
C VAL A 23 1.29 28.68 41.17
N PHE A 24 2.10 28.14 40.25
CA PHE A 24 2.06 28.53 38.85
C PHE A 24 0.85 27.88 38.15
N PRO A 25 -0.09 28.67 37.58
CA PRO A 25 -1.24 28.10 36.89
C PRO A 25 -0.84 27.49 35.56
N GLN A 26 -0.93 26.15 35.44
CA GLN A 26 -0.72 25.47 34.17
C GLN A 26 -1.76 25.92 33.14
N ARG A 27 -1.35 26.76 32.18
CA ARG A 27 -2.14 27.00 30.96
C ARG A 27 -2.28 25.69 30.19
N THR A 28 -3.50 25.16 30.14
CA THR A 28 -3.83 23.98 29.32
C THR A 28 -3.71 24.31 27.84
N VAL A 29 -2.52 24.12 27.27
CA VAL A 29 -2.31 24.15 25.81
C VAL A 29 -3.04 22.96 25.20
N ARG A 30 -4.26 23.18 24.71
CA ARG A 30 -5.01 22.18 23.97
C ARG A 30 -4.26 21.83 22.69
N ALA A 31 -3.64 20.65 22.66
CA ALA A 31 -3.08 20.07 21.44
C ALA A 31 -4.19 19.91 20.39
N VAL A 32 -4.19 20.79 19.38
CA VAL A 32 -5.12 20.68 18.25
C VAL A 32 -4.65 19.53 17.36
N ALA A 33 -5.26 18.36 17.54
CA ALA A 33 -4.88 17.15 16.82
C ALA A 33 -4.93 17.35 15.28
N ALA A 34 -3.75 17.38 14.65
CA ALA A 34 -3.59 17.55 13.22
C ALA A 34 -4.20 16.35 12.48
N LYS A 35 -5.32 16.59 11.80
CA LYS A 35 -6.17 15.55 11.20
C LYS A 35 -5.47 14.94 9.96
N PRO A 36 -5.07 13.65 9.95
CA PRO A 36 -4.35 13.05 8.83
C PRO A 36 -5.24 13.02 7.57
N LEU A 37 -4.79 13.69 6.51
CA LEU A 37 -5.65 14.13 5.40
C LEU A 37 -5.32 13.47 4.04
N THR A 38 -5.05 12.17 4.06
CA THR A 38 -4.65 11.36 2.88
C THR A 38 -5.86 10.95 2.02
N ILE A 39 -6.67 11.92 1.59
CA ILE A 39 -7.84 11.66 0.73
C ILE A 39 -7.39 11.48 -0.72
N GLN A 40 -7.40 10.22 -1.16
CA GLN A 40 -7.32 9.85 -2.57
C GLN A 40 -8.75 9.78 -3.16
N LYS A 41 -9.02 10.51 -4.25
CA LYS A 41 -10.36 10.66 -4.86
C LYS A 41 -10.31 10.33 -6.36
N ALA A 42 -11.11 9.36 -6.79
CA ALA A 42 -11.33 9.06 -8.20
C ALA A 42 -12.72 9.52 -8.67
N PHE A 43 -12.79 10.16 -9.83
CA PHE A 43 -14.03 10.57 -10.50
C PHE A 43 -13.89 10.53 -12.04
N LYS A 44 -15.02 10.56 -12.76
CA LYS A 44 -15.02 10.70 -14.24
C LYS A 44 -15.23 12.18 -14.61
N HIS A 45 -14.34 12.72 -15.42
CA HIS A 45 -14.48 14.03 -16.06
C HIS A 45 -15.13 13.88 -17.45
N VAL A 46 -15.82 14.91 -17.91
CA VAL A 46 -16.40 14.98 -19.26
C VAL A 46 -16.12 16.37 -19.83
N ALA A 47 -15.47 16.40 -20.99
CA ALA A 47 -15.24 17.62 -21.76
C ALA A 47 -16.57 18.16 -22.32
N SER A 48 -16.81 19.46 -22.17
CA SER A 48 -17.99 20.15 -22.70
C SER A 48 -17.62 21.54 -23.19
N THR A 49 -18.48 22.17 -24.00
CA THR A 49 -18.30 23.57 -24.46
C THR A 49 -18.17 24.57 -23.30
N ALA A 50 -18.71 24.25 -22.12
CA ALA A 50 -18.65 25.10 -20.92
C ALA A 50 -17.40 24.88 -20.04
N ASN A 51 -16.58 23.84 -20.29
CA ASN A 51 -15.37 23.56 -19.50
C ASN A 51 -14.09 23.32 -20.34
N THR A 52 -14.21 23.30 -21.66
CA THR A 52 -13.12 23.06 -22.62
C THR A 52 -12.88 24.30 -23.48
N SER A 53 -11.63 24.70 -23.64
CA SER A 53 -11.20 25.75 -24.56
C SER A 53 -10.00 25.25 -25.35
N GLY A 54 -10.14 25.17 -26.68
CA GLY A 54 -9.12 24.60 -27.56
C GLY A 54 -8.60 23.24 -27.07
N HIS A 55 -7.33 23.22 -26.65
CA HIS A 55 -6.60 22.02 -26.25
C HIS A 55 -6.67 21.68 -24.74
N ILE A 56 -7.39 22.46 -23.92
CA ILE A 56 -7.51 22.25 -22.47
C ILE A 56 -8.96 22.00 -22.05
N THR A 57 -9.17 21.15 -21.05
CA THR A 57 -10.47 20.99 -20.35
C THR A 57 -10.26 21.08 -18.83
N THR A 58 -11.14 21.82 -18.15
CA THR A 58 -10.93 22.28 -16.76
C THR A 58 -11.74 21.46 -15.76
N LEU A 59 -11.10 21.07 -14.66
CA LEU A 59 -11.66 20.16 -13.64
C LEU A 59 -12.29 20.94 -12.48
N GLY A 60 -13.62 21.03 -12.44
CA GLY A 60 -14.35 21.72 -11.36
C GLY A 60 -14.51 20.93 -10.05
N ASN A 61 -14.21 19.63 -10.04
CA ASN A 61 -14.57 18.71 -8.94
C ASN A 61 -13.45 18.45 -7.91
N ILE A 62 -12.42 19.28 -7.88
CA ILE A 62 -11.21 19.12 -7.04
C ILE A 62 -11.18 20.22 -5.96
N PRO A 63 -10.96 19.90 -4.68
CA PRO A 63 -10.85 20.90 -3.62
C PRO A 63 -9.74 21.92 -3.89
N THR A 64 -10.02 23.19 -3.63
CA THR A 64 -9.08 24.30 -3.76
C THR A 64 -8.06 24.37 -2.61
N THR A 65 -8.36 23.75 -1.47
CA THR A 65 -7.45 23.63 -0.33
C THR A 65 -6.29 22.68 -0.64
N ASN A 66 -5.06 23.17 -0.43
CA ASN A 66 -3.80 22.48 -0.72
C ASN A 66 -3.73 21.92 -2.15
N VAL A 67 -4.25 22.68 -3.12
CA VAL A 67 -4.36 22.27 -4.54
C VAL A 67 -3.00 21.98 -5.20
N GLU A 68 -1.94 22.67 -4.75
CA GLU A 68 -0.54 22.46 -5.19
C GLU A 68 0.09 21.17 -4.62
N ASN A 69 -0.48 20.59 -3.57
CA ASN A 69 -0.07 19.31 -3.02
C ASN A 69 -0.87 18.14 -3.59
N LYS A 70 -1.70 18.37 -4.62
CA LYS A 70 -2.37 17.32 -5.37
C LYS A 70 -1.52 16.85 -6.55
N LEU A 71 -1.66 15.57 -6.89
CA LEU A 71 -1.18 14.98 -8.14
C LEU A 71 -2.35 14.29 -8.83
N LEU A 72 -2.38 14.37 -10.15
CA LEU A 72 -3.44 13.83 -10.99
C LEU A 72 -2.91 12.74 -11.93
N PHE A 73 -3.68 11.66 -12.03
CA PHE A 73 -3.46 10.59 -13.00
C PHE A 73 -4.71 10.48 -13.88
N VAL A 74 -4.51 10.43 -15.20
CA VAL A 74 -5.62 10.45 -16.16
C VAL A 74 -5.51 9.34 -17.19
N THR A 75 -6.67 8.87 -17.64
CA THR A 75 -6.79 7.89 -18.72
C THR A 75 -8.06 8.19 -19.49
N HIS A 76 -8.02 8.18 -20.82
CA HIS A 76 -9.22 8.40 -21.63
C HIS A 76 -10.17 7.20 -21.51
N ASP A 77 -11.46 7.51 -21.37
CA ASP A 77 -12.53 6.54 -21.19
C ASP A 77 -13.55 6.75 -22.31
N TYR A 78 -13.59 5.83 -23.26
CA TYR A 78 -14.50 5.91 -24.42
C TYR A 78 -15.98 6.04 -23.97
N GLY A 79 -16.32 5.41 -22.84
CA GLY A 79 -17.68 5.16 -22.41
C GLY A 79 -18.39 4.19 -23.36
N SER A 80 -19.71 4.34 -23.51
CA SER A 80 -20.50 3.60 -24.50
C SER A 80 -20.34 4.16 -25.92
N ARG A 81 -20.21 5.48 -26.05
CA ARG A 81 -19.86 6.21 -27.28
C ARG A 81 -19.09 7.49 -26.91
N GLY A 82 -18.02 7.80 -27.62
CA GLY A 82 -17.22 9.01 -27.44
C GLY A 82 -16.28 9.28 -28.61
N PRO A 83 -15.74 10.50 -28.76
CA PRO A 83 -14.66 10.75 -29.70
C PRO A 83 -13.38 10.05 -29.23
N TYR A 84 -12.62 9.46 -30.16
CA TYR A 84 -11.27 8.96 -29.90
C TYR A 84 -10.33 10.11 -29.51
N VAL A 85 -9.36 9.83 -28.64
CA VAL A 85 -8.36 10.79 -28.15
C VAL A 85 -6.98 10.24 -28.49
N THR A 86 -6.54 10.47 -29.72
CA THR A 86 -5.27 9.96 -30.27
C THR A 86 -4.07 10.85 -29.95
N GLN A 87 -4.29 12.03 -29.38
CA GLN A 87 -3.23 12.90 -28.88
C GLN A 87 -2.58 12.39 -27.58
N SER A 88 -1.32 12.77 -27.33
CA SER A 88 -0.72 12.58 -26.02
C SER A 88 -1.30 13.56 -25.00
N LEU A 89 -1.61 13.08 -23.81
CA LEU A 89 -2.30 13.83 -22.75
C LEU A 89 -1.36 14.23 -21.62
N GLY A 90 -1.66 15.36 -20.99
CA GLY A 90 -1.07 15.77 -19.72
C GLY A 90 -2.07 16.47 -18.80
N VAL A 91 -1.62 16.83 -17.61
CA VAL A 91 -2.35 17.64 -16.62
C VAL A 91 -1.54 18.85 -16.19
N TRP A 92 -2.20 19.95 -15.86
CA TRP A 92 -1.53 21.10 -15.23
C TRP A 92 -2.42 21.80 -14.21
N LEU A 93 -1.81 22.61 -13.34
CA LEU A 93 -2.53 23.46 -12.39
C LEU A 93 -2.62 24.89 -12.93
N ASN A 94 -3.78 25.24 -13.48
CA ASN A 94 -4.05 26.54 -14.08
C ASN A 94 -4.50 27.54 -13.00
N GLY A 95 -3.54 28.24 -12.40
CA GLY A 95 -3.75 29.06 -11.21
C GLY A 95 -4.27 28.20 -10.06
N LYS A 96 -5.58 28.23 -9.80
CA LYS A 96 -6.25 27.45 -8.73
C LYS A 96 -7.13 26.29 -9.24
N LYS A 97 -7.12 25.98 -10.54
CA LYS A 97 -7.92 24.89 -11.15
C LYS A 97 -7.04 23.92 -11.93
N TRP A 98 -7.15 22.62 -11.65
CA TRP A 98 -6.50 21.59 -12.46
C TRP A 98 -7.15 21.44 -13.83
N THR A 99 -6.35 21.11 -14.84
CA THR A 99 -6.78 20.86 -16.23
C THR A 99 -6.29 19.49 -16.71
N ILE A 100 -6.92 18.99 -17.78
CA ILE A 100 -6.37 17.98 -18.68
C ILE A 100 -6.12 18.69 -20.02
N PHE A 101 -4.97 18.46 -20.65
CA PHE A 101 -4.59 19.13 -21.90
C PHE A 101 -3.98 18.18 -22.93
N SER A 102 -4.06 18.57 -24.20
CA SER A 102 -3.36 17.93 -25.31
C SER A 102 -1.93 18.45 -25.43
N GLN A 103 -0.93 17.57 -25.30
CA GLN A 103 0.48 17.95 -25.34
C GLN A 103 0.94 18.50 -26.70
N ASN A 104 0.25 18.16 -27.79
CA ASN A 104 0.49 18.70 -29.13
C ASN A 104 -0.39 19.93 -29.45
N LYS A 105 -1.07 20.51 -28.45
CA LYS A 105 -2.04 21.63 -28.60
C LYS A 105 -3.22 21.39 -29.57
N SER A 106 -3.48 20.15 -30.00
CA SER A 106 -4.72 19.79 -30.71
C SER A 106 -5.94 19.91 -29.80
N ALA A 107 -7.10 20.27 -30.36
CA ALA A 107 -8.31 20.50 -29.58
C ALA A 107 -8.82 19.22 -28.88
N ILE A 108 -9.25 19.36 -27.62
CA ILE A 108 -10.01 18.30 -26.92
C ILE A 108 -11.47 18.44 -27.34
N LYS A 109 -12.05 17.37 -27.90
CA LYS A 109 -13.43 17.41 -28.39
C LYS A 109 -14.43 17.33 -27.22
N PRO A 110 -15.47 18.18 -27.18
CA PRO A 110 -16.62 17.96 -26.29
C PRO A 110 -17.16 16.53 -26.43
N GLY A 111 -17.47 15.87 -25.31
CA GLY A 111 -17.86 14.46 -25.26
C GLY A 111 -16.72 13.47 -25.00
N SER A 112 -15.44 13.88 -25.10
CA SER A 112 -14.31 13.13 -24.52
C SER A 112 -14.50 12.97 -23.00
N LYS A 113 -14.15 11.81 -22.45
CA LYS A 113 -14.34 11.50 -21.02
C LYS A 113 -13.05 10.94 -20.47
N PHE A 114 -12.74 11.29 -19.23
CA PHE A 114 -11.46 10.91 -18.63
C PHE A 114 -11.71 10.35 -17.24
N ASN A 115 -11.14 9.19 -16.96
CA ASN A 115 -10.98 8.74 -15.58
C ASN A 115 -9.90 9.63 -14.95
N VAL A 116 -10.21 10.25 -13.81
CA VAL A 116 -9.31 11.17 -13.09
C VAL A 116 -9.13 10.67 -11.66
N LEU A 117 -7.88 10.40 -11.29
CA LEU A 117 -7.46 10.03 -9.94
C LEU A 117 -6.67 11.19 -9.35
N VAL A 118 -7.13 11.70 -8.21
CA VAL A 118 -6.47 12.75 -7.43
C VAL A 118 -5.88 12.10 -6.18
N THR A 119 -4.60 12.33 -5.92
CA THR A 119 -3.91 11.97 -4.67
C THR A 119 -3.18 13.17 -4.09
N ASN A 120 -2.72 13.10 -2.85
CA ASN A 120 -1.71 14.02 -2.34
C ASN A 120 -0.31 13.58 -2.82
N LYS A 121 0.65 14.51 -2.81
CA LYS A 121 2.08 14.20 -2.82
C LYS A 121 2.46 13.35 -1.59
N SER A 122 3.32 12.36 -1.78
CA SER A 122 3.92 11.50 -0.74
C SER A 122 5.14 10.77 -1.30
N SER A 123 5.85 9.97 -0.49
CA SER A 123 6.91 9.08 -0.97
C SER A 123 6.45 8.16 -2.12
N ASN A 124 5.20 7.69 -2.08
CA ASN A 124 4.64 6.81 -3.11
C ASN A 124 3.86 7.56 -4.20
N ALA A 125 3.79 8.89 -4.15
CA ALA A 125 3.10 9.72 -5.14
C ALA A 125 3.85 11.04 -5.34
N PHE A 126 4.68 11.14 -6.37
CA PHE A 126 5.62 12.27 -6.56
C PHE A 126 5.62 12.82 -7.99
N VAL A 127 6.34 13.92 -8.21
CA VAL A 127 6.63 14.46 -9.55
C VAL A 127 8.05 14.08 -9.92
N HIS A 128 8.21 13.24 -10.94
CA HIS A 128 9.49 13.03 -11.61
C HIS A 128 9.75 14.18 -12.59
N LYS A 129 10.98 14.69 -12.65
CA LYS A 129 11.41 15.76 -13.58
C LYS A 129 12.61 15.29 -14.39
N THR A 130 12.54 15.43 -15.71
CA THR A 130 13.69 15.21 -16.61
C THR A 130 14.76 16.27 -16.34
N THR A 131 15.99 15.84 -16.05
CA THR A 131 17.19 16.67 -15.90
C THR A 131 18.30 16.11 -16.79
N ALA A 132 19.37 16.87 -17.02
CA ALA A 132 20.53 16.36 -17.79
C ALA A 132 21.07 15.05 -17.17
N ALA A 133 21.22 15.00 -15.84
CA ALA A 133 21.74 13.86 -15.10
C ALA A 133 20.83 12.61 -15.09
N ASN A 134 19.56 12.71 -15.50
CA ASN A 134 18.66 11.55 -15.60
C ASN A 134 18.12 11.27 -17.02
N LYS A 135 18.41 12.12 -18.00
CA LYS A 135 17.99 11.94 -19.40
C LYS A 135 18.95 11.00 -20.14
N ALA A 136 18.40 10.03 -20.85
CA ALA A 136 19.13 9.15 -21.77
C ALA A 136 18.35 9.06 -23.09
N GLY A 137 18.76 9.82 -24.11
CA GLY A 137 18.08 9.86 -25.41
C GLY A 137 16.59 10.20 -25.29
N ALA A 138 15.73 9.25 -25.68
CA ALA A 138 14.27 9.30 -25.62
C ALA A 138 13.67 9.01 -24.23
N ALA A 139 14.50 8.82 -23.20
CA ALA A 139 14.08 8.35 -21.88
C ALA A 139 14.60 9.24 -20.73
N THR A 140 13.96 9.10 -19.56
CA THR A 140 14.40 9.69 -18.29
C THR A 140 14.32 8.65 -17.16
N LYS A 141 15.41 8.51 -16.40
CA LYS A 141 15.60 7.52 -15.32
C LYS A 141 14.86 7.97 -14.05
N ILE A 142 13.95 7.14 -13.55
CA ILE A 142 13.39 7.28 -12.21
C ILE A 142 14.36 6.60 -11.24
N ASN A 143 14.91 7.36 -10.30
CA ASN A 143 15.63 6.83 -9.14
C ASN A 143 14.68 6.87 -7.94
N HIS A 144 14.22 5.72 -7.45
CA HIS A 144 13.29 5.63 -6.33
C HIS A 144 13.34 4.26 -5.65
N ARG A 145 13.48 4.21 -4.31
CA ARG A 145 13.71 2.97 -3.53
C ARG A 145 12.70 1.83 -3.77
N ALA A 146 11.43 2.14 -4.06
CA ALA A 146 10.40 1.12 -4.34
C ALA A 146 10.32 0.68 -5.82
N LEU A 147 11.18 1.23 -6.69
CA LEU A 147 11.25 0.92 -8.13
C LEU A 147 12.64 0.39 -8.52
N ASN A 148 13.71 0.91 -7.92
CA ASN A 148 15.09 0.45 -8.11
C ASN A 148 15.20 -1.06 -7.82
N ASN A 149 16.03 -1.75 -8.60
CA ASN A 149 16.30 -3.19 -8.51
C ASN A 149 15.06 -4.11 -8.59
N ASN A 150 13.88 -3.56 -8.92
CA ASN A 150 12.61 -4.27 -8.91
C ASN A 150 11.97 -4.30 -10.33
N PRO A 151 12.30 -5.30 -11.18
CA PRO A 151 11.67 -5.48 -12.51
C PRO A 151 10.17 -5.79 -12.45
N ASN A 152 9.65 -6.15 -11.27
CA ASN A 152 8.25 -6.48 -11.05
C ASN A 152 7.42 -5.32 -10.49
N ALA A 153 8.03 -4.17 -10.21
CA ALA A 153 7.32 -2.99 -9.70
C ALA A 153 6.23 -2.53 -10.68
N THR A 154 5.07 -2.15 -10.15
CA THR A 154 3.98 -1.58 -10.93
C THR A 154 3.58 -0.20 -10.39
N PHE A 155 3.49 0.75 -11.30
CA PHE A 155 3.20 2.16 -11.02
C PHE A 155 2.50 2.80 -12.22
N LEU A 156 1.75 3.87 -11.96
CA LEU A 156 1.17 4.70 -13.02
C LEU A 156 2.02 5.93 -13.26
N ILE A 157 2.01 6.42 -14.51
CA ILE A 157 2.50 7.76 -14.86
C ILE A 157 1.41 8.61 -15.49
N THR A 158 1.58 9.93 -15.44
CA THR A 158 0.77 10.89 -16.21
C THR A 158 1.62 12.14 -16.44
N GLN A 159 1.66 12.66 -17.67
CA GLN A 159 2.48 13.82 -17.99
C GLN A 159 1.98 15.08 -17.26
N ASN A 160 2.90 15.90 -16.76
CA ASN A 160 2.60 17.12 -16.03
C ASN A 160 3.36 18.31 -16.66
N TYR A 161 2.69 19.45 -16.83
CA TYR A 161 3.31 20.67 -17.35
C TYR A 161 4.05 21.49 -16.28
N GLY A 162 3.82 21.21 -15.00
CA GLY A 162 4.38 21.97 -13.89
C GLY A 162 3.92 23.43 -13.91
N ARG A 163 4.87 24.35 -13.65
CA ARG A 163 4.66 25.80 -13.69
C ARG A 163 5.08 26.48 -15.01
N GLY A 164 5.50 25.73 -16.04
CA GLY A 164 6.02 26.35 -17.28
C GLY A 164 6.40 25.43 -18.46
N GLY A 165 6.16 24.13 -18.39
CA GLY A 165 6.55 23.17 -19.43
C GLY A 165 7.96 22.60 -19.26
N PRO A 166 8.58 22.07 -20.34
CA PRO A 166 8.12 22.09 -21.74
C PRO A 166 6.90 21.19 -22.01
N TYR A 167 6.35 21.33 -23.22
CA TYR A 167 5.44 20.33 -23.80
C TYR A 167 6.20 19.07 -24.21
N ASN A 168 5.57 17.90 -24.06
CA ASN A 168 6.08 16.62 -24.57
C ASN A 168 4.98 15.95 -25.43
N PRO A 169 4.87 16.29 -26.74
CA PRO A 169 3.76 15.87 -27.62
C PRO A 169 3.74 14.36 -27.91
N HIS A 170 4.81 13.66 -27.57
CA HIS A 170 5.02 12.23 -27.74
C HIS A 170 4.20 11.41 -26.73
N HIS A 171 3.78 10.20 -27.11
CA HIS A 171 3.21 9.25 -26.16
C HIS A 171 4.30 8.69 -25.25
N VAL A 172 3.95 8.34 -24.01
CA VAL A 172 4.92 7.82 -23.03
C VAL A 172 4.51 6.50 -22.42
N GLY A 173 5.51 5.67 -22.12
CA GLY A 173 5.39 4.44 -21.35
C GLY A 173 6.54 4.28 -20.35
N VAL A 174 6.55 3.16 -19.65
CA VAL A 174 7.60 2.79 -18.70
C VAL A 174 8.37 1.57 -19.17
N ARG A 175 9.69 1.52 -18.92
CA ARG A 175 10.54 0.34 -19.20
C ARG A 175 11.55 0.14 -18.07
N TYR A 176 11.89 -1.10 -17.77
CA TYR A 176 12.94 -1.45 -16.80
C TYR A 176 14.25 -1.76 -17.53
N SER A 177 15.40 -1.28 -17.02
CA SER A 177 16.72 -1.55 -17.60
C SER A 177 17.83 -1.21 -16.60
N GLY A 178 18.87 -2.03 -16.48
CA GLY A 178 20.08 -1.70 -15.71
C GLY A 178 19.83 -1.26 -14.26
N GLY A 179 18.94 -1.95 -13.54
CA GLY A 179 18.58 -1.63 -12.15
C GLY A 179 17.49 -0.55 -11.96
N PHE A 180 17.07 0.16 -13.02
CA PHE A 180 16.17 1.32 -12.89
C PHE A 180 14.96 1.25 -13.83
N TRP A 181 13.89 1.95 -13.44
CA TRP A 181 12.77 2.24 -14.32
C TRP A 181 12.99 3.56 -15.06
N TYR A 182 12.54 3.61 -16.31
CA TYR A 182 12.61 4.78 -17.17
C TYR A 182 11.22 5.12 -17.71
N ILE A 183 10.87 6.40 -17.69
CA ILE A 183 9.80 6.93 -18.53
C ILE A 183 10.42 7.22 -19.90
N PHE A 184 9.77 6.81 -20.99
CA PHE A 184 10.31 7.01 -22.33
C PHE A 184 9.24 7.39 -23.35
N ASN A 185 9.64 8.18 -24.34
CA ASN A 185 8.83 8.53 -25.51
C ASN A 185 8.74 7.34 -26.46
N LEU A 186 7.51 6.94 -26.79
CA LEU A 186 7.18 5.70 -27.49
C LEU A 186 7.56 5.69 -28.98
N ASP A 187 7.83 6.86 -29.55
CA ASP A 187 8.33 7.07 -30.92
C ASP A 187 9.86 7.24 -30.99
N GLY A 188 10.57 7.08 -29.87
CA GLY A 188 12.02 7.27 -29.81
C GLY A 188 12.48 8.73 -29.86
N GLN A 189 11.56 9.72 -29.82
CA GLN A 189 11.93 11.13 -29.85
C GLN A 189 12.54 11.59 -28.52
N SER A 190 13.55 12.48 -28.59
CA SER A 190 14.34 12.95 -27.45
C SER A 190 13.45 13.47 -26.30
N MET A 191 13.66 12.97 -25.07
CA MET A 191 12.84 13.34 -23.91
C MET A 191 13.10 14.81 -23.51
N PRO A 192 12.12 15.74 -23.58
CA PRO A 192 12.41 17.15 -23.36
C PRO A 192 12.98 17.45 -21.97
N SER A 193 14.10 18.18 -21.91
CA SER A 193 14.72 18.61 -20.66
C SER A 193 13.75 19.48 -19.85
N GLY A 194 13.56 19.16 -18.57
CA GLY A 194 12.58 19.80 -17.71
C GLY A 194 11.18 19.19 -17.72
N ALA A 195 10.84 18.30 -18.66
CA ALA A 195 9.52 17.65 -18.72
C ALA A 195 9.19 16.93 -17.40
N GLN A 196 7.92 16.96 -17.00
CA GLN A 196 7.49 16.41 -15.72
C GLN A 196 6.45 15.31 -15.86
N PHE A 197 6.44 14.40 -14.88
CA PHE A 197 5.53 13.26 -14.83
C PHE A 197 5.07 13.06 -13.39
N ASN A 198 3.77 12.99 -13.16
CA ASN A 198 3.24 12.46 -11.92
C ASN A 198 3.51 10.94 -11.93
N VAL A 199 4.03 10.40 -10.83
CA VAL A 199 4.31 8.97 -10.62
C VAL A 199 3.53 8.49 -9.39
N LEU A 200 2.80 7.38 -9.51
CA LEU A 200 2.05 6.76 -8.40
C LEU A 200 2.42 5.29 -8.26
N ILE A 201 3.03 4.95 -7.13
CA ILE A 201 3.33 3.59 -6.68
C ILE A 201 2.22 3.18 -5.72
N ASN A 202 1.56 2.04 -5.99
CA ASN A 202 0.40 1.63 -5.22
C ASN A 202 0.17 0.11 -5.36
N SER A 203 0.03 -0.62 -4.25
CA SER A 203 -0.27 -2.06 -4.23
C SER A 203 -1.67 -2.43 -4.77
N GLY A 204 -2.45 -1.42 -5.16
CA GLY A 204 -3.66 -1.59 -5.96
C GLY A 204 -3.41 -1.86 -7.45
N ILE A 205 -2.19 -1.58 -7.94
CA ILE A 205 -1.80 -1.71 -9.34
C ILE A 205 -1.43 -3.17 -9.63
N PHE A 206 -1.75 -3.64 -10.83
CA PHE A 206 -1.38 -4.97 -11.31
C PHE A 206 -0.91 -4.91 -12.77
N LYS A 207 -0.07 -5.87 -13.18
CA LYS A 207 0.38 -6.01 -14.57
C LYS A 207 -0.71 -6.76 -15.36
N HIS A 208 -1.23 -6.18 -16.43
CA HIS A 208 -2.06 -6.85 -17.44
C HIS A 208 -1.18 -7.16 -18.65
N GLN A 209 -1.02 -8.45 -18.95
CA GLN A 209 -0.25 -8.94 -20.10
C GLN A 209 -1.20 -9.23 -21.26
N VAL A 210 -0.89 -8.73 -22.46
CA VAL A 210 -1.59 -9.13 -23.68
C VAL A 210 -1.16 -10.53 -24.08
N THR A 211 -2.12 -11.33 -24.54
CA THR A 211 -1.92 -12.68 -25.08
C THR A 211 -2.84 -12.91 -26.28
N SER A 212 -2.61 -13.98 -27.04
CA SER A 212 -3.53 -14.48 -28.08
C SER A 212 -4.98 -14.60 -27.58
N ASN A 213 -5.17 -15.13 -26.37
CA ASN A 213 -6.48 -15.45 -25.81
C ASN A 213 -7.25 -14.22 -25.29
N ASN A 214 -6.58 -13.10 -25.00
CA ASN A 214 -7.22 -11.89 -24.48
C ASN A 214 -7.27 -10.71 -25.46
N ARG A 215 -6.53 -10.74 -26.57
CA ARG A 215 -6.57 -9.70 -27.62
C ARG A 215 -7.68 -9.95 -28.65
N ARG A 216 -8.24 -8.87 -29.19
CA ARG A 216 -9.07 -8.85 -30.41
C ARG A 216 -8.77 -7.56 -31.17
N ASN A 217 -8.17 -7.67 -32.35
CA ASN A 217 -7.75 -6.54 -33.18
C ASN A 217 -6.91 -5.50 -32.39
N HIS A 218 -7.47 -4.33 -32.10
CA HIS A 218 -6.83 -3.22 -31.38
C HIS A 218 -7.19 -3.14 -29.89
N THR A 219 -7.82 -4.18 -29.32
CA THR A 219 -8.28 -4.19 -27.92
C THR A 219 -7.85 -5.46 -27.18
N THR A 220 -7.70 -5.37 -25.86
CA THR A 220 -7.40 -6.50 -24.96
C THR A 220 -8.32 -6.47 -23.74
N GLY A 221 -8.91 -7.61 -23.40
CA GLY A 221 -9.87 -7.74 -22.30
C GLY A 221 -9.20 -8.04 -20.98
N ILE A 222 -9.26 -7.08 -20.04
CA ILE A 222 -8.71 -7.22 -18.68
C ILE A 222 -9.49 -8.32 -17.95
N ASN A 223 -8.77 -9.30 -17.39
CA ASN A 223 -9.34 -10.32 -16.50
C ASN A 223 -8.73 -10.16 -15.12
N SER A 224 -9.46 -9.58 -14.16
CA SER A 224 -8.97 -9.32 -12.81
C SER A 224 -10.14 -9.13 -11.84
N PRO A 225 -10.12 -9.71 -10.61
CA PRO A 225 -11.15 -9.46 -9.59
C PRO A 225 -11.39 -7.98 -9.28
N ARG A 226 -10.38 -7.13 -9.53
CA ARG A 226 -10.42 -5.68 -9.36
C ARG A 226 -11.31 -4.97 -10.40
N THR A 227 -11.48 -5.55 -11.60
CA THR A 227 -12.26 -4.99 -12.72
C THR A 227 -13.49 -5.79 -13.11
N ASN A 228 -13.48 -7.12 -12.93
CA ASN A 228 -14.54 -8.02 -13.40
C ASN A 228 -15.89 -7.71 -12.72
N GLY A 229 -16.93 -7.46 -13.55
CA GLY A 229 -18.26 -7.07 -13.08
C GLY A 229 -18.34 -5.68 -12.44
N LYS A 230 -17.22 -4.94 -12.32
CA LYS A 230 -17.17 -3.64 -11.63
C LYS A 230 -17.55 -2.51 -12.60
N LYS A 231 -18.83 -2.45 -12.99
CA LYS A 231 -19.37 -1.46 -13.95
C LYS A 231 -19.13 0.01 -13.55
N GLN A 232 -19.03 0.28 -12.25
CA GLN A 232 -18.75 1.62 -11.68
C GLN A 232 -17.27 1.84 -11.34
N ALA A 233 -16.36 1.00 -11.84
CA ALA A 233 -14.94 1.27 -11.73
C ALA A 233 -14.53 2.46 -12.63
N LEU A 234 -13.42 3.07 -12.26
CA LEU A 234 -12.65 4.02 -13.05
C LEU A 234 -11.29 3.37 -13.23
N VAL A 235 -10.98 2.97 -14.46
CA VAL A 235 -9.75 2.23 -14.78
C VAL A 235 -8.71 3.21 -15.34
N PHE A 236 -7.48 3.03 -14.87
CA PHE A 236 -6.31 3.82 -15.22
C PHE A 236 -5.22 2.88 -15.74
N VAL A 237 -4.52 3.28 -16.81
CA VAL A 237 -3.50 2.44 -17.44
C VAL A 237 -2.21 3.21 -17.73
N THR A 238 -1.11 2.48 -17.78
CA THR A 238 0.21 2.96 -18.24
C THR A 238 0.84 1.82 -19.04
N PHE A 239 1.32 2.09 -20.26
CA PHE A 239 2.03 1.08 -21.05
C PHE A 239 3.36 0.71 -20.39
N ASN A 240 3.62 -0.58 -20.24
CA ASN A 240 4.81 -1.14 -19.62
C ASN A 240 5.54 -2.00 -20.65
N SER A 241 6.74 -1.58 -21.06
CA SER A 241 7.57 -2.32 -22.01
C SER A 241 8.36 -3.40 -21.30
N GLN A 242 8.07 -4.65 -21.65
CA GLN A 242 8.57 -5.88 -21.01
C GLN A 242 9.00 -6.95 -22.04
N GLY A 243 9.12 -6.58 -23.32
CA GLY A 243 9.39 -7.53 -24.40
C GLY A 243 9.86 -6.86 -25.69
N SER A 244 10.04 -7.67 -26.73
CA SER A 244 10.71 -7.30 -28.00
C SER A 244 9.95 -6.33 -28.92
N ILE A 245 8.87 -5.69 -28.47
CA ILE A 245 8.10 -4.74 -29.28
C ILE A 245 8.87 -3.42 -29.44
N LYS A 246 9.62 -3.29 -30.54
CA LYS A 246 10.41 -2.09 -30.87
C LYS A 246 9.56 -0.87 -31.25
N ASN A 247 8.34 -1.08 -31.77
CA ASN A 247 7.58 -0.06 -32.50
C ASN A 247 6.18 0.26 -31.88
N PHE A 248 5.97 0.05 -30.57
CA PHE A 248 4.69 0.41 -29.93
C PHE A 248 4.60 1.92 -29.73
N ASN A 249 4.00 2.63 -30.69
CA ASN A 249 3.65 4.05 -30.57
C ASN A 249 2.15 4.26 -30.80
N ASN A 250 1.36 4.09 -29.75
CA ASN A 250 -0.10 4.23 -29.76
C ASN A 250 -0.57 5.00 -28.52
N ALA A 251 -1.51 5.93 -28.68
CA ALA A 251 -2.28 6.44 -27.55
C ALA A 251 -3.20 5.32 -27.02
N ILE A 252 -3.38 5.25 -25.70
CA ILE A 252 -4.09 4.15 -25.04
C ILE A 252 -5.28 4.67 -24.23
N GLY A 253 -6.41 3.96 -24.34
CA GLY A 253 -7.65 4.26 -23.63
C GLY A 253 -8.24 3.02 -22.97
N VAL A 254 -9.30 3.23 -22.20
CA VAL A 254 -10.11 2.15 -21.61
C VAL A 254 -11.58 2.25 -22.01
N TYR A 255 -12.26 1.10 -22.12
CA TYR A 255 -13.71 1.05 -22.29
C TYR A 255 -14.32 -0.15 -21.55
N LEU A 256 -15.63 -0.06 -21.31
CA LEU A 256 -16.44 -1.09 -20.67
C LEU A 256 -17.45 -1.63 -21.69
N VAL A 257 -17.41 -2.93 -21.95
CA VAL A 257 -18.42 -3.63 -22.77
C VAL A 257 -18.78 -4.96 -22.11
N SER A 258 -20.07 -5.31 -22.09
CA SER A 258 -20.58 -6.55 -21.48
C SER A 258 -19.99 -6.84 -20.10
N ASP A 259 -19.96 -5.82 -19.25
CA ASP A 259 -19.45 -5.84 -17.85
C ASP A 259 -17.96 -6.20 -17.66
N LYS A 260 -17.19 -6.25 -18.74
CA LYS A 260 -15.73 -6.44 -18.75
C LYS A 260 -15.02 -5.18 -19.24
N TRP A 261 -13.92 -4.83 -18.57
CA TRP A 261 -13.07 -3.71 -18.95
C TRP A 261 -12.02 -4.13 -19.97
N TYR A 262 -11.74 -3.24 -20.92
CA TYR A 262 -10.78 -3.44 -21.99
C TYR A 262 -9.81 -2.27 -22.09
N ILE A 263 -8.57 -2.55 -22.47
CA ILE A 263 -7.59 -1.55 -22.92
C ILE A 263 -7.61 -1.55 -24.45
N TYR A 264 -7.44 -0.38 -25.08
CA TYR A 264 -7.38 -0.28 -26.54
C TYR A 264 -6.38 0.77 -27.04
N ASN A 265 -5.89 0.56 -28.26
CA ASN A 265 -5.15 1.57 -29.01
C ASN A 265 -6.15 2.56 -29.65
N GLU A 266 -6.09 3.84 -29.27
CA GLU A 266 -7.01 4.89 -29.74
C GLU A 266 -6.96 5.10 -31.26
N ASN A 267 -5.79 4.88 -31.86
CA ASN A 267 -5.58 4.96 -33.31
C ASN A 267 -6.04 3.69 -34.08
N LYS A 268 -6.66 2.72 -33.38
CA LYS A 268 -7.14 1.43 -33.91
C LYS A 268 -6.08 0.51 -34.53
N LYS A 269 -4.77 0.79 -34.37
CA LYS A 269 -3.70 -0.15 -34.75
C LYS A 269 -3.80 -1.42 -33.90
N TYR A 270 -3.59 -2.59 -34.52
CA TYR A 270 -3.75 -3.88 -33.84
C TYR A 270 -2.69 -4.12 -32.76
N LEU A 271 -3.03 -4.94 -31.76
CA LEU A 271 -2.11 -5.36 -30.71
C LEU A 271 -1.24 -6.53 -31.18
N GLN A 272 0.08 -6.35 -31.08
CA GLN A 272 1.10 -7.26 -31.60
C GLN A 272 1.17 -8.58 -30.81
N GLY A 273 0.75 -8.57 -29.53
CA GLY A 273 0.47 -9.77 -28.74
C GLY A 273 1.32 -9.92 -27.48
N ASN A 274 2.30 -9.04 -27.28
CA ASN A 274 3.26 -9.07 -26.16
C ASN A 274 3.22 -7.78 -25.31
N GLU A 275 2.33 -6.83 -25.60
CA GLU A 275 2.16 -5.60 -24.84
C GLU A 275 1.83 -5.87 -23.37
N ALA A 276 2.40 -5.10 -22.44
CA ALA A 276 2.01 -5.13 -21.04
C ALA A 276 1.55 -3.74 -20.57
N TYR A 277 0.70 -3.71 -19.54
CA TYR A 277 0.17 -2.49 -18.97
C TYR A 277 0.15 -2.56 -17.44
N ASN A 278 0.55 -1.48 -16.78
CA ASN A 278 0.25 -1.29 -15.36
C ASN A 278 -1.19 -0.76 -15.25
N VAL A 279 -2.06 -1.49 -14.54
CA VAL A 279 -3.51 -1.23 -14.47
C VAL A 279 -3.94 -0.97 -13.03
N LEU A 280 -4.74 0.07 -12.81
CA LEU A 280 -5.35 0.41 -11.52
C LEU A 280 -6.85 0.65 -11.69
N SER A 281 -7.64 0.31 -10.69
CA SER A 281 -9.11 0.50 -10.73
C SER A 281 -9.64 0.98 -9.39
N TYR A 282 -10.33 2.13 -9.39
CA TYR A 282 -11.06 2.64 -8.23
C TYR A 282 -12.57 2.54 -8.45
N SER A 283 -13.33 2.27 -7.39
CA SER A 283 -14.78 2.50 -7.41
C SER A 283 -15.06 4.00 -7.52
N ALA A 284 -15.91 4.41 -8.46
CA ALA A 284 -16.28 5.81 -8.62
C ALA A 284 -16.94 6.36 -7.34
N SER A 285 -16.40 7.46 -6.82
CA SER A 285 -17.07 8.23 -5.77
C SER A 285 -18.33 8.87 -6.37
N GLN A 286 -19.49 8.63 -5.75
CA GLN A 286 -20.75 9.25 -6.18
C GLN A 286 -20.70 10.74 -5.83
N ASN A 287 -20.65 11.61 -6.84
CA ASN A 287 -20.79 13.05 -6.66
C ASN A 287 -22.22 13.37 -6.16
N THR A 288 -22.43 13.34 -4.85
CA THR A 288 -23.57 13.99 -4.23
C THR A 288 -23.46 15.50 -4.50
N LYS A 289 -24.44 16.07 -5.21
CA LYS A 289 -24.52 17.54 -5.33
C LYS A 289 -24.59 18.13 -3.92
N PRO A 290 -23.82 19.19 -3.59
CA PRO A 290 -23.99 19.86 -2.31
C PRO A 290 -25.41 20.44 -2.25
N ARG A 291 -26.26 19.89 -1.38
CA ARG A 291 -27.57 20.46 -1.09
C ARG A 291 -27.30 21.74 -0.29
N ILE A 292 -27.55 22.89 -0.90
CA ILE A 292 -27.43 24.17 -0.20
C ILE A 292 -28.54 24.22 0.84
N THR A 293 -28.21 23.89 2.08
CA THR A 293 -29.03 24.22 3.24
C THR A 293 -28.92 25.72 3.43
N VAL A 294 -29.92 26.48 2.96
CA VAL A 294 -30.07 27.88 3.34
C VAL A 294 -30.40 27.91 4.82
N VAL A 295 -29.38 28.16 5.65
CA VAL A 295 -29.57 28.42 7.07
C VAL A 295 -30.18 29.81 7.19
N ALA A 296 -31.50 29.86 7.26
CA ALA A 296 -32.20 31.07 7.67
C ALA A 296 -31.71 31.46 9.07
N LYS A 297 -30.96 32.57 9.16
CA LYS A 297 -30.63 33.17 10.47
C LYS A 297 -31.94 33.48 11.18
N LYS A 298 -32.16 32.92 12.37
CA LYS A 298 -33.10 33.52 13.32
C LYS A 298 -32.66 34.96 13.57
N PRO A 299 -33.55 35.96 13.52
CA PRO A 299 -33.24 37.30 14.01
C PRO A 299 -32.96 37.23 15.52
N THR A 300 -31.83 37.78 15.94
CA THR A 300 -31.54 38.02 17.36
C THR A 300 -31.90 39.47 17.67
N THR A 301 -33.17 39.75 17.92
CA THR A 301 -33.63 41.05 18.41
C THR A 301 -33.63 41.06 19.94
N SER A 302 -32.74 41.86 20.53
CA SER A 302 -32.82 42.26 21.94
C SER A 302 -34.07 43.11 22.16
N VAL A 303 -34.80 42.85 23.25
CA VAL A 303 -35.99 43.61 23.63
C VAL A 303 -35.76 44.30 24.96
N THR A 304 -35.78 45.63 24.95
CA THR A 304 -35.84 46.48 26.14
C THR A 304 -37.22 47.14 26.22
N GLY A 305 -38.04 46.68 27.16
CA GLY A 305 -39.20 47.36 27.77
C GLY A 305 -40.30 47.95 26.87
N ARG A 306 -41.53 47.40 26.97
CA ARG A 306 -42.62 48.01 27.77
C ARG A 306 -43.79 47.03 27.96
N VAL A 307 -44.64 47.28 28.96
CA VAL A 307 -45.81 46.44 29.30
C VAL A 307 -47.09 47.02 28.71
N VAL A 308 -47.87 46.19 28.01
CA VAL A 308 -49.31 46.37 27.70
C VAL A 308 -50.00 45.00 27.80
N VAL A 309 -51.32 44.95 28.01
CA VAL A 309 -52.00 43.84 28.71
C VAL A 309 -53.18 43.21 27.93
N LYS A 310 -53.09 41.88 27.64
CA LYS A 310 -54.21 40.90 27.44
C LYS A 310 -55.21 41.15 26.26
N PRO A 311 -56.20 40.26 25.98
CA PRO A 311 -56.19 38.77 26.00
C PRO A 311 -56.93 38.09 24.80
N ARG A 312 -56.72 36.76 24.61
CA ARG A 312 -57.62 35.79 23.91
C ARG A 312 -57.91 36.07 22.40
N THR A 313 -58.53 35.18 21.61
CA THR A 313 -59.10 33.81 21.76
C THR A 313 -58.42 32.83 20.77
N ASP A 314 -58.42 31.50 20.95
CA ASP A 314 -59.42 30.52 20.46
C ASP A 314 -59.97 30.80 19.03
N THR A 315 -60.15 29.83 18.10
CA THR A 315 -60.38 28.37 18.27
C THR A 315 -60.03 27.52 17.02
N ARG A 316 -59.78 26.20 17.22
CA ARG A 316 -60.19 24.99 16.44
C ARG A 316 -60.30 24.96 14.89
N GLN A 317 -59.79 23.85 14.31
CA GLN A 317 -60.43 22.84 13.40
C GLN A 317 -61.20 23.28 12.13
N SER A 318 -61.30 22.51 11.03
CA SER A 318 -60.63 21.28 10.53
C SER A 318 -61.04 21.04 9.05
N THR A 319 -60.47 20.04 8.36
CA THR A 319 -61.07 19.23 7.24
C THR A 319 -61.93 19.94 6.15
N ASN A 320 -61.73 19.73 4.84
CA ASN A 320 -61.52 18.42 4.21
C ASN A 320 -60.99 18.51 2.74
N THR A 321 -60.86 17.38 2.06
CA THR A 321 -60.36 17.24 0.67
C THR A 321 -61.41 17.47 -0.43
N VAL A 322 -60.95 17.89 -1.64
CA VAL A 322 -61.16 17.20 -2.94
C VAL A 322 -60.43 17.95 -4.09
N ARG A 323 -60.16 17.26 -5.21
CA ARG A 323 -59.52 17.78 -6.45
C ARG A 323 -60.52 18.46 -7.40
N VAL A 324 -60.04 19.42 -8.21
CA VAL A 324 -60.03 19.39 -9.70
C VAL A 324 -59.22 20.60 -10.23
N THR A 325 -58.68 20.53 -11.47
CA THR A 325 -57.86 21.58 -12.10
C THR A 325 -58.40 22.00 -13.47
N PRO A 326 -58.42 23.31 -13.81
CA PRO A 326 -58.45 23.74 -15.21
C PRO A 326 -57.44 24.85 -15.61
N ARG A 327 -56.39 24.44 -16.31
CA ARG A 327 -55.80 24.98 -17.56
C ARG A 327 -56.24 26.36 -18.14
N THR A 328 -55.27 27.26 -18.35
CA THR A 328 -55.08 28.23 -19.49
C THR A 328 -53.70 28.93 -19.34
N SER A 329 -53.01 29.50 -20.35
CA SER A 329 -52.96 29.31 -21.82
C SER A 329 -51.71 30.01 -22.44
N THR A 330 -51.41 29.77 -23.73
CA THR A 330 -50.68 30.64 -24.71
C THR A 330 -49.19 31.03 -24.46
N SER A 331 -48.29 31.19 -25.46
CA SER A 331 -48.37 30.95 -26.93
C SER A 331 -46.98 30.98 -27.64
N ASN A 332 -46.82 30.13 -28.68
CA ASN A 332 -46.04 30.26 -29.94
C ASN A 332 -44.49 30.54 -29.91
N GLY A 333 -43.67 30.07 -30.89
CA GLY A 333 -43.88 29.00 -31.89
C GLY A 333 -43.06 29.09 -33.21
N SER A 334 -42.26 28.04 -33.53
CA SER A 334 -41.87 27.56 -34.89
C SER A 334 -41.02 26.26 -34.76
N VAL A 335 -41.14 25.13 -35.52
CA VAL A 335 -41.30 24.81 -36.97
C VAL A 335 -39.95 24.82 -37.72
N ARG A 336 -39.43 23.80 -38.44
CA ARG A 336 -39.76 22.38 -38.83
C ARG A 336 -38.46 21.75 -39.43
N VAL A 337 -38.26 20.46 -39.82
CA VAL A 337 -38.64 19.09 -39.36
C VAL A 337 -37.85 18.02 -40.17
N ALA A 338 -37.26 16.98 -39.55
CA ALA A 338 -36.91 15.64 -40.11
C ALA A 338 -36.31 14.73 -39.00
N SER A 339 -36.81 13.56 -38.57
CA SER A 339 -37.24 12.29 -39.24
C SER A 339 -36.09 11.39 -39.71
N GLY A 340 -35.92 10.15 -39.18
CA GLY A 340 -36.72 9.50 -38.13
C GLY A 340 -36.37 8.02 -37.85
N THR A 341 -37.41 7.26 -37.50
CA THR A 341 -37.54 5.78 -37.54
C THR A 341 -36.58 4.88 -36.74
N THR A 342 -37.14 4.24 -35.69
CA THR A 342 -37.04 2.79 -35.33
C THR A 342 -35.66 2.07 -35.25
N ASN A 343 -35.42 1.12 -34.34
CA ASN A 343 -36.37 0.16 -33.77
C ASN A 343 -35.92 -0.42 -32.40
N THR A 344 -36.75 -1.30 -31.83
CA THR A 344 -36.49 -2.37 -30.82
C THR A 344 -35.21 -2.33 -29.94
N GLY A 345 -35.28 -2.50 -28.62
CA GLY A 345 -36.45 -2.79 -27.78
C GLY A 345 -36.10 -3.29 -26.36
N ARG A 346 -37.09 -3.89 -25.69
CA ARG A 346 -37.02 -4.64 -24.42
C ARG A 346 -36.36 -3.96 -23.20
N ARG A 347 -37.18 -3.22 -22.44
CA ARG A 347 -36.89 -2.92 -21.02
C ARG A 347 -36.71 -4.23 -20.23
N VAL A 348 -35.67 -4.31 -19.40
CA VAL A 348 -35.73 -5.03 -18.12
C VAL A 348 -35.12 -4.13 -17.04
N ARG A 349 -35.93 -3.75 -16.05
CA ARG A 349 -35.45 -3.20 -14.77
C ARG A 349 -35.19 -4.39 -13.83
N VAL A 350 -34.09 -4.39 -13.08
CA VAL A 350 -34.00 -5.04 -11.76
C VAL A 350 -33.16 -4.14 -10.83
N ALA A 351 -33.40 -4.26 -9.51
CA ALA A 351 -32.66 -3.69 -8.37
C ALA A 351 -31.15 -3.48 -8.60
N GLN A 352 -30.53 -2.36 -8.19
CA GLN A 352 -30.35 -1.85 -6.81
C GLN A 352 -29.48 -2.75 -5.92
N ASN A 353 -28.69 -2.10 -5.05
CA ASN A 353 -27.98 -2.65 -3.87
C ASN A 353 -26.85 -3.68 -4.17
N LYS A 354 -25.58 -3.59 -3.73
CA LYS A 354 -24.81 -2.67 -2.86
C LYS A 354 -25.30 -2.53 -1.40
N PRO A 355 -24.45 -2.47 -0.36
CA PRO A 355 -23.08 -3.01 -0.16
C PRO A 355 -23.17 -4.35 0.65
N ALA A 356 -22.16 -4.92 1.32
CA ALA A 356 -20.79 -4.55 1.73
C ALA A 356 -19.98 -5.87 1.83
N THR A 357 -18.65 -5.93 1.92
CA THR A 357 -17.60 -4.90 2.11
C THR A 357 -17.54 -4.27 3.52
N GLN A 358 -17.56 -5.11 4.54
CA GLN A 358 -16.83 -4.88 5.79
C GLN A 358 -15.55 -5.74 5.75
N THR A 359 -14.44 -5.28 6.35
CA THR A 359 -13.13 -5.24 5.66
C THR A 359 -11.88 -5.37 6.54
N ASN A 360 -10.77 -5.97 6.05
CA ASN A 360 -9.46 -6.07 6.77
C ASN A 360 -8.23 -5.47 6.07
N VAL A 361 -7.28 -5.04 6.91
CA VAL A 361 -5.83 -4.68 6.82
C VAL A 361 -5.38 -4.35 8.26
N LEU A 362 -4.07 -4.35 8.60
CA LEU A 362 -3.54 -3.34 9.54
C LEU A 362 -3.65 -1.96 8.85
N ARG A 363 -4.45 -1.05 9.40
CA ARG A 363 -4.90 0.19 8.73
C ARG A 363 -4.00 1.37 9.14
N ASN A 364 -4.52 2.42 9.77
CA ASN A 364 -4.06 2.70 11.14
C ASN A 364 -4.57 1.59 12.12
N ILE A 365 -4.92 1.92 13.38
CA ILE A 365 -6.31 1.58 13.75
C ILE A 365 -7.18 2.58 13.01
N GLY A 366 -7.31 2.34 11.70
CA GLY A 366 -8.38 2.90 10.90
C GLY A 366 -9.58 2.11 11.36
N ILE A 367 -10.07 2.47 12.57
CA ILE A 367 -11.16 1.84 13.31
C ILE A 367 -12.10 1.37 12.23
N VAL A 368 -12.38 0.07 12.14
CA VAL A 368 -13.22 -0.44 11.07
C VAL A 368 -14.63 -0.04 11.43
N ARG A 369 -14.90 1.27 11.25
CA ARG A 369 -15.93 2.05 11.92
C ARG A 369 -17.21 1.44 11.48
N THR A 370 -17.73 0.60 12.36
CA THR A 370 -18.26 -0.71 11.98
C THR A 370 -19.56 -0.43 11.29
N ILE A 371 -19.52 -0.35 9.95
CA ILE A 371 -20.25 0.70 9.22
C ILE A 371 -21.72 0.58 9.59
N PRO A 372 -22.19 1.43 10.54
CA PRO A 372 -23.18 0.97 11.50
C PRO A 372 -24.44 0.75 10.73
N PHE A 373 -24.95 -0.49 10.75
CA PHE A 373 -25.95 -0.91 9.78
C PHE A 373 -27.12 0.08 9.80
N ILE A 374 -27.20 0.90 8.75
CA ILE A 374 -28.20 1.97 8.65
C ILE A 374 -29.44 1.31 8.10
N LYS A 375 -30.28 0.82 9.02
CA LYS A 375 -31.63 0.32 8.71
C LYS A 375 -32.33 1.34 7.80
N PRO A 376 -32.80 0.94 6.60
CA PRO A 376 -33.37 1.90 5.64
C PRO A 376 -34.54 2.66 6.27
N ALA A 377 -34.55 3.99 6.14
CA ALA A 377 -35.58 4.83 6.76
C ALA A 377 -37.00 4.53 6.24
N ASN A 378 -37.11 4.12 4.97
CA ASN A 378 -38.31 3.55 4.37
C ASN A 378 -37.88 2.27 3.61
N PRO A 379 -37.91 1.09 4.24
CA PRO A 379 -37.43 -0.14 3.62
C PRO A 379 -38.42 -0.67 2.58
N GLY A 380 -37.92 -1.08 1.42
CA GLY A 380 -38.68 -1.86 0.45
C GLY A 380 -38.99 -3.27 0.97
N SER A 381 -39.95 -3.95 0.34
CA SER A 381 -40.46 -5.26 0.79
C SER A 381 -39.40 -6.36 0.88
N THR A 382 -38.27 -6.23 0.18
CA THR A 382 -37.12 -7.14 0.22
C THR A 382 -35.83 -6.49 0.73
N ASP A 383 -35.88 -5.24 1.23
CA ASP A 383 -34.69 -4.62 1.81
C ASP A 383 -34.34 -5.28 3.15
N ARG A 384 -33.03 -5.45 3.38
CA ARG A 384 -32.51 -6.01 4.64
C ARG A 384 -32.76 -5.03 5.80
N LEU A 385 -33.01 -5.56 6.98
CA LEU A 385 -33.28 -4.81 8.21
C LEU A 385 -32.25 -5.06 9.33
N GLY A 386 -31.23 -5.88 9.06
CA GLY A 386 -30.17 -6.28 9.99
C GLY A 386 -30.42 -7.70 10.53
N PRO A 387 -29.43 -8.33 11.15
CA PRO A 387 -29.59 -9.67 11.73
C PRO A 387 -30.65 -9.65 12.84
N GLU A 388 -31.45 -10.71 12.90
CA GLU A 388 -32.31 -11.01 14.04
C GLU A 388 -31.47 -11.77 15.06
N THR A 389 -31.11 -11.08 16.14
CA THR A 389 -30.14 -11.51 17.15
C THR A 389 -30.77 -11.75 18.52
N LYS A 390 -32.06 -11.43 18.69
CA LYS A 390 -32.80 -11.50 19.97
C LYS A 390 -33.74 -12.69 20.07
N SER A 391 -34.17 -13.25 18.95
CA SER A 391 -34.81 -14.57 18.97
C SER A 391 -33.76 -15.64 19.30
N VAL A 392 -34.25 -16.83 19.66
CA VAL A 392 -33.45 -18.06 19.55
C VAL A 392 -32.79 -18.08 18.16
N PRO A 393 -31.54 -18.56 18.02
CA PRO A 393 -30.93 -18.85 16.73
C PRO A 393 -31.85 -19.70 15.85
N LEU A 394 -31.58 -19.71 14.55
CA LEU A 394 -32.41 -20.52 13.68
C LEU A 394 -32.25 -22.00 14.00
N ASP A 395 -33.35 -22.59 14.44
CA ASP A 395 -33.56 -24.03 14.52
C ASP A 395 -33.59 -24.61 13.10
N PHE A 396 -32.39 -24.65 12.49
CA PHE A 396 -32.16 -25.18 11.17
C PHE A 396 -32.47 -26.67 11.10
N SER A 397 -32.47 -27.40 12.24
CA SER A 397 -32.83 -28.83 12.31
C SER A 397 -34.22 -29.14 11.71
N ARG A 398 -35.13 -28.16 11.71
CA ARG A 398 -36.48 -28.27 11.09
C ARG A 398 -36.52 -27.95 9.60
N SER A 399 -35.39 -27.66 8.96
CA SER A 399 -35.29 -27.21 7.55
C SER A 399 -34.09 -27.79 6.80
N ILE A 400 -33.09 -28.25 7.54
CA ILE A 400 -31.88 -28.95 7.13
C ILE A 400 -31.69 -30.02 8.22
N ASP A 401 -31.43 -31.26 7.84
CA ASP A 401 -31.10 -32.29 8.82
C ASP A 401 -29.89 -31.88 9.70
N GLY A 402 -29.85 -32.35 10.95
CA GLY A 402 -28.86 -31.93 11.94
C GLY A 402 -27.42 -32.29 11.55
N GLU A 403 -27.19 -33.52 11.10
CA GLU A 403 -25.88 -33.96 10.60
C GLU A 403 -25.49 -33.16 9.35
N GLN A 404 -26.46 -32.95 8.44
CA GLN A 404 -26.27 -32.14 7.23
C GLN A 404 -25.94 -30.67 7.52
N TYR A 405 -26.44 -30.10 8.62
CA TYR A 405 -26.11 -28.75 9.06
C TYR A 405 -24.72 -28.69 9.70
N GLN A 406 -24.37 -29.66 10.54
CA GLN A 406 -23.04 -29.76 11.15
C GLN A 406 -21.94 -29.94 10.09
N LEU A 407 -22.15 -30.86 9.13
CA LEU A 407 -21.25 -31.03 7.99
C LEU A 407 -21.12 -29.75 7.16
N PHE A 408 -22.19 -28.96 7.03
CA PHE A 408 -22.17 -27.68 6.33
C PHE A 408 -21.35 -26.62 7.09
N THR A 409 -21.59 -26.42 8.40
CA THR A 409 -20.86 -25.43 9.21
C THR A 409 -19.38 -25.79 9.32
N ASP A 410 -19.08 -27.07 9.59
CA ASP A 410 -17.71 -27.56 9.68
C ASP A 410 -16.99 -27.41 8.34
N THR A 411 -17.61 -27.84 7.22
CA THR A 411 -16.98 -27.79 5.89
C THR A 411 -16.55 -26.39 5.51
N PHE A 412 -17.40 -25.38 5.73
CA PHE A 412 -17.14 -23.99 5.37
C PHE A 412 -16.56 -23.12 6.49
N ASN A 413 -16.23 -23.71 7.65
CA ASN A 413 -15.70 -23.02 8.84
C ASN A 413 -16.63 -21.90 9.37
N PHE A 414 -17.95 -22.12 9.34
CA PHE A 414 -18.93 -21.22 9.93
C PHE A 414 -19.20 -21.59 11.40
N PHE A 415 -19.40 -20.57 12.23
CA PHE A 415 -19.91 -20.75 13.59
C PHE A 415 -21.33 -21.34 13.54
N GLU A 416 -21.71 -22.10 14.57
CA GLU A 416 -22.97 -22.84 14.66
C GLU A 416 -24.22 -21.96 14.43
N ASP A 417 -24.26 -20.79 15.07
CA ASP A 417 -25.30 -19.77 14.89
C ASP A 417 -25.25 -19.10 13.50
N ILE A 418 -26.21 -19.41 12.63
CA ILE A 418 -26.52 -18.61 11.42
C ILE A 418 -27.84 -17.85 11.62
N TYR A 419 -27.78 -16.53 11.41
CA TYR A 419 -28.84 -15.59 11.75
C TYR A 419 -29.67 -15.21 10.52
N LYS A 420 -31.00 -15.12 10.65
CA LYS A 420 -31.88 -14.52 9.63
C LYS A 420 -31.73 -13.00 9.65
N ASP A 421 -32.03 -12.35 8.54
CA ASP A 421 -32.39 -10.92 8.56
C ASP A 421 -33.80 -10.70 9.13
N GLN A 422 -33.98 -9.62 9.89
CA GLN A 422 -35.26 -9.21 10.48
C GLN A 422 -36.38 -9.03 9.43
N ASN A 423 -36.05 -8.82 8.15
CA ASN A 423 -37.00 -9.01 7.05
C ASN A 423 -36.85 -10.41 6.43
N PRO A 424 -37.77 -11.36 6.69
CA PRO A 424 -37.71 -12.72 6.15
C PRO A 424 -37.88 -12.79 4.62
N ARG A 425 -38.30 -11.70 3.96
CA ARG A 425 -38.40 -11.56 2.49
C ARG A 425 -37.12 -11.04 1.83
N SER A 426 -36.13 -10.59 2.61
CA SER A 426 -34.82 -10.19 2.06
C SER A 426 -33.99 -11.38 1.58
N ASN A 427 -34.26 -12.58 2.14
CA ASN A 427 -33.49 -13.81 1.97
C ASN A 427 -31.99 -13.70 2.32
N VAL A 428 -31.60 -12.68 3.09
CA VAL A 428 -30.25 -12.57 3.64
C VAL A 428 -30.13 -13.43 4.89
N LEU A 429 -29.02 -14.17 4.97
CA LEU A 429 -28.54 -14.86 6.17
C LEU A 429 -27.17 -14.30 6.55
N TYR A 430 -26.85 -14.30 7.84
CA TYR A 430 -25.59 -13.80 8.38
C TYR A 430 -24.84 -14.89 9.15
N TYR A 431 -23.53 -14.97 8.93
CA TYR A 431 -22.64 -15.95 9.57
C TYR A 431 -21.50 -15.28 10.36
N PHE A 432 -20.91 -16.05 11.28
CA PHE A 432 -19.59 -15.82 11.87
C PHE A 432 -18.61 -16.90 11.39
N PRO A 433 -17.29 -16.68 11.40
CA PRO A 433 -16.31 -17.75 11.27
C PRO A 433 -16.27 -18.59 12.57
N ALA A 434 -16.06 -19.90 12.46
CA ALA A 434 -15.94 -20.79 13.62
C ALA A 434 -14.65 -20.57 14.42
N ASN A 435 -13.59 -20.08 13.76
CA ASN A 435 -12.27 -19.84 14.32
C ASN A 435 -11.44 -18.94 13.37
N TYR A 436 -10.25 -18.55 13.84
CA TYR A 436 -9.13 -18.10 13.00
C TYR A 436 -7.89 -18.96 13.28
N SER A 437 -6.96 -19.05 12.34
CA SER A 437 -5.66 -19.72 12.50
C SER A 437 -4.52 -18.95 11.85
N ILE A 438 -3.27 -19.26 12.23
CA ILE A 438 -2.06 -18.80 11.52
C ILE A 438 -2.18 -19.14 10.03
N ASN A 439 -1.73 -18.23 9.16
CA ASN A 439 -1.66 -18.50 7.72
C ASN A 439 -0.38 -19.29 7.37
N TRP A 440 -0.52 -20.33 6.56
CA TRP A 440 0.60 -20.98 5.84
C TRP A 440 0.43 -20.75 4.34
N ASP A 441 1.39 -20.05 3.73
CA ASP A 441 1.38 -19.83 2.29
C ASP A 441 2.03 -21.01 1.55
N LYS A 442 1.20 -21.72 0.78
CA LYS A 442 1.62 -22.85 -0.06
C LYS A 442 2.66 -22.46 -1.13
N GLN A 443 2.73 -21.20 -1.58
CA GLN A 443 3.64 -20.80 -2.66
C GLN A 443 5.09 -20.62 -2.18
N SER A 444 5.26 -20.03 -1.00
CA SER A 444 6.57 -19.81 -0.35
C SER A 444 6.98 -20.91 0.64
N ASN A 445 6.04 -21.78 1.03
CA ASN A 445 6.17 -22.78 2.10
C ASN A 445 6.66 -22.17 3.43
N LYS A 446 6.02 -21.05 3.79
CA LYS A 446 6.26 -20.28 5.03
C LYS A 446 4.95 -20.09 5.81
N TYR A 447 5.12 -19.84 7.10
CA TYR A 447 4.07 -19.36 8.00
C TYR A 447 4.19 -17.84 8.06
N ASP A 448 3.06 -17.13 8.05
CA ASP A 448 3.07 -15.68 8.25
C ASP A 448 3.19 -15.34 9.75
N PHE A 449 4.34 -15.71 10.30
CA PHE A 449 4.78 -15.52 11.67
C PHE A 449 6.24 -15.04 11.62
N ASN A 450 6.46 -13.78 11.96
CA ASN A 450 7.76 -13.11 11.84
C ASN A 450 8.35 -12.83 13.23
N VAL A 451 9.65 -13.03 13.37
CA VAL A 451 10.42 -12.85 14.61
C VAL A 451 11.50 -11.78 14.41
N TYR A 452 11.55 -10.77 15.28
CA TYR A 452 12.54 -9.70 15.21
C TYR A 452 13.25 -9.54 16.56
N TYR A 453 14.53 -9.89 16.61
CA TYR A 453 15.37 -9.77 17.80
C TYR A 453 15.83 -8.32 18.00
N MET A 454 15.73 -7.82 19.23
CA MET A 454 16.07 -6.46 19.62
C MET A 454 17.30 -6.43 20.54
N SER A 455 17.94 -5.25 20.60
CA SER A 455 19.12 -4.97 21.41
C SER A 455 18.94 -5.36 22.88
N ALA A 456 19.99 -5.90 23.47
CA ALA A 456 20.10 -6.09 24.91
C ALA A 456 20.86 -4.90 25.53
N GLU A 457 20.13 -3.88 25.97
CA GLU A 457 20.70 -2.81 26.78
C GLU A 457 21.00 -3.34 28.21
N ASP A 458 22.19 -3.02 28.72
CA ASP A 458 22.65 -3.26 30.09
C ASP A 458 22.40 -4.65 30.70
N ARG A 459 23.04 -5.68 30.10
CA ARG A 459 23.15 -7.06 30.64
C ARG A 459 21.83 -7.77 30.93
N LYS A 460 20.70 -7.23 30.47
CA LYS A 460 19.38 -7.89 30.52
C LYS A 460 19.18 -8.76 29.28
N LYS A 461 18.22 -9.68 29.33
CA LYS A 461 17.82 -10.45 28.14
C LYS A 461 17.27 -9.49 27.09
N GLY A 462 17.65 -9.70 25.83
CA GLY A 462 17.10 -8.93 24.70
C GLY A 462 15.58 -9.12 24.59
N ASN A 463 14.92 -8.19 23.92
CA ASN A 463 13.50 -8.30 23.60
C ASN A 463 13.31 -8.90 22.20
N VAL A 464 12.12 -9.43 21.93
CA VAL A 464 11.70 -9.89 20.61
C VAL A 464 10.36 -9.27 20.27
N LEU A 465 10.25 -8.67 19.09
CA LEU A 465 8.97 -8.29 18.48
C LEU A 465 8.48 -9.46 17.61
N LEU A 466 7.22 -9.84 17.80
CA LEU A 466 6.53 -10.82 16.96
C LEU A 466 5.45 -10.12 16.14
N ASN A 467 5.23 -10.61 14.91
CA ASN A 467 4.15 -10.20 14.01
C ASN A 467 3.52 -11.46 13.40
N VAL A 468 2.19 -11.56 13.43
CA VAL A 468 1.45 -12.77 13.02
C VAL A 468 0.21 -12.40 12.20
N GLU A 469 0.05 -13.06 11.06
CA GLU A 469 -1.15 -12.98 10.23
C GLU A 469 -2.04 -14.22 10.45
N LEU A 470 -3.34 -13.97 10.72
CA LEU A 470 -4.35 -14.99 11.00
C LEU A 470 -5.49 -14.91 10.00
N THR A 471 -5.95 -16.04 9.43
CA THR A 471 -7.12 -16.08 8.54
C THR A 471 -8.23 -16.98 9.11
N SER A 472 -9.44 -16.85 8.57
CA SER A 472 -10.57 -17.75 8.90
C SER A 472 -10.63 -19.00 8.01
N ASN A 473 -9.73 -19.13 7.03
CA ASN A 473 -9.81 -20.08 5.91
C ASN A 473 -11.09 -19.99 5.02
N ILE A 474 -12.00 -19.03 5.25
CA ILE A 474 -13.22 -18.87 4.44
C ILE A 474 -12.90 -18.10 3.14
N THR A 475 -12.99 -18.78 2.00
CA THR A 475 -12.78 -18.15 0.68
C THR A 475 -14.09 -17.72 0.00
N THR A 476 -14.01 -16.97 -1.09
CA THR A 476 -15.20 -16.65 -1.92
C THR A 476 -15.84 -17.90 -2.53
N ASP A 477 -15.05 -18.91 -2.90
CA ASP A 477 -15.54 -20.21 -3.42
C ASP A 477 -16.40 -20.91 -2.36
N ASP A 478 -15.99 -20.85 -1.09
CA ASP A 478 -16.75 -21.42 0.04
C ASP A 478 -18.08 -20.68 0.27
N ILE A 479 -18.12 -19.35 0.13
CA ILE A 479 -19.38 -18.58 0.20
C ILE A 479 -20.30 -18.87 -0.99
N ASP A 480 -19.78 -18.93 -2.21
CA ASP A 480 -20.59 -19.23 -3.40
C ASP A 480 -21.16 -20.66 -3.33
N LEU A 481 -20.39 -21.65 -2.85
CA LEU A 481 -20.88 -23.00 -2.58
C LEU A 481 -21.94 -23.01 -1.47
N ALA A 482 -21.71 -22.29 -0.36
CA ALA A 482 -22.65 -22.22 0.75
C ALA A 482 -23.97 -21.52 0.42
N GLU A 483 -23.95 -20.42 -0.36
CA GLU A 483 -25.17 -19.77 -0.87
C GLU A 483 -26.00 -20.74 -1.71
N ASN A 484 -25.36 -21.54 -2.56
CA ASN A 484 -26.03 -22.53 -3.40
C ASN A 484 -26.61 -23.69 -2.58
N TYR A 485 -25.89 -24.18 -1.56
CA TYR A 485 -26.38 -25.21 -0.65
C TYR A 485 -27.62 -24.75 0.13
N LEU A 486 -27.55 -23.58 0.80
CA LEU A 486 -28.68 -23.05 1.55
C LEU A 486 -29.84 -22.64 0.64
N SER A 487 -29.58 -22.15 -0.57
CA SER A 487 -30.63 -21.88 -1.56
C SER A 487 -31.36 -23.13 -2.01
N SER A 488 -30.63 -24.25 -2.11
CA SER A 488 -31.17 -25.56 -2.45
C SER A 488 -32.02 -26.12 -1.31
N ARG A 489 -31.50 -26.14 -0.08
CA ARG A 489 -32.20 -26.64 1.11
C ARG A 489 -33.47 -25.84 1.44
N LEU A 490 -33.41 -24.51 1.36
CA LEU A 490 -34.53 -23.62 1.74
C LEU A 490 -35.52 -23.34 0.59
N GLY A 491 -35.35 -23.98 -0.59
CA GLY A 491 -36.26 -23.85 -1.74
C GLY A 491 -36.34 -22.46 -2.37
N LYS A 492 -35.48 -21.52 -1.97
CA LYS A 492 -35.49 -20.11 -2.38
C LYS A 492 -34.06 -19.58 -2.46
N ARG A 493 -33.77 -18.62 -3.34
CA ARG A 493 -32.43 -18.01 -3.40
C ARG A 493 -32.11 -17.29 -2.09
N ILE A 494 -30.97 -17.66 -1.50
CA ILE A 494 -30.36 -17.08 -0.30
C ILE A 494 -29.20 -16.14 -0.71
N THR A 495 -28.80 -15.26 0.21
CA THR A 495 -27.52 -14.54 0.16
C THR A 495 -26.86 -14.56 1.53
N LEU A 496 -25.60 -14.98 1.61
CA LEU A 496 -24.82 -15.04 2.84
C LEU A 496 -23.97 -13.78 3.01
N LYS A 497 -23.85 -13.28 4.24
CA LYS A 497 -23.00 -12.13 4.59
C LYS A 497 -22.29 -12.33 5.92
N SER A 498 -21.12 -11.73 6.06
CA SER A 498 -20.59 -11.45 7.40
C SER A 498 -21.63 -10.65 8.17
N ILE A 499 -21.86 -11.00 9.44
CA ILE A 499 -22.86 -10.33 10.27
C ILE A 499 -22.53 -8.84 10.43
N ASP A 500 -23.56 -8.01 10.32
CA ASP A 500 -23.42 -6.58 10.63
C ASP A 500 -23.12 -6.43 12.14
N LEU A 501 -21.98 -5.83 12.46
CA LEU A 501 -21.46 -5.67 13.84
C LEU A 501 -21.75 -4.26 14.41
N ARG A 502 -21.89 -4.17 15.74
CA ARG A 502 -22.11 -2.92 16.48
C ARG A 502 -20.84 -2.09 16.67
N GLU A 503 -19.71 -2.75 16.91
CA GLU A 503 -18.41 -2.17 17.21
C GLU A 503 -17.29 -3.07 16.64
N ASN A 504 -16.05 -2.57 16.63
CA ASN A 504 -14.90 -3.40 16.25
C ASN A 504 -14.82 -4.62 17.18
N PRO A 505 -14.52 -5.83 16.67
CA PRO A 505 -14.22 -6.95 17.55
C PRO A 505 -12.88 -6.72 18.24
N SER A 506 -12.70 -7.31 19.43
CA SER A 506 -11.48 -7.20 20.24
C SER A 506 -10.88 -8.59 20.47
N VAL A 507 -9.55 -8.72 20.39
CA VAL A 507 -8.87 -9.93 20.86
C VAL A 507 -8.84 -9.92 22.38
N ASP A 508 -9.16 -11.06 22.97
CA ASP A 508 -8.90 -11.40 24.36
C ASP A 508 -7.87 -12.53 24.38
N PHE A 509 -6.71 -12.28 24.97
CA PHE A 509 -5.63 -13.27 25.05
C PHE A 509 -5.70 -14.13 26.32
N GLY A 510 -6.66 -13.87 27.21
CA GLY A 510 -6.73 -14.50 28.53
C GLY A 510 -5.38 -14.41 29.26
N ALA A 511 -4.97 -15.53 29.86
CA ALA A 511 -3.64 -15.67 30.48
C ALA A 511 -2.52 -16.08 29.48
N THR A 512 -2.85 -16.35 28.20
CA THR A 512 -1.91 -16.96 27.23
C THR A 512 -0.61 -16.16 27.12
N LEU A 513 -0.70 -14.88 26.75
CA LEU A 513 0.48 -14.06 26.47
C LEU A 513 1.21 -13.65 27.77
N THR A 514 0.47 -13.54 28.88
CA THR A 514 1.03 -13.28 30.23
C THR A 514 2.03 -14.37 30.64
N ASN A 515 1.78 -15.64 30.30
CA ASN A 515 2.69 -16.76 30.56
C ASN A 515 4.06 -16.66 29.82
N PHE A 516 4.21 -15.70 28.90
CA PHE A 516 5.46 -15.44 28.16
C PHE A 516 6.00 -14.02 28.42
N ASN A 517 5.62 -13.41 29.55
CA ASN A 517 6.01 -12.05 29.96
C ASN A 517 5.61 -10.95 28.97
N VAL A 518 4.63 -11.19 28.10
CA VAL A 518 4.08 -10.17 27.21
C VAL A 518 3.24 -9.19 28.02
N LYS A 519 3.59 -7.91 27.96
CA LYS A 519 2.80 -6.85 28.57
C LYS A 519 1.61 -6.47 27.68
N PRO A 520 0.39 -6.29 28.20
CA PRO A 520 -0.79 -5.97 27.37
C PRO A 520 -0.61 -4.71 26.49
N GLU A 521 0.09 -3.69 26.99
CA GLU A 521 0.37 -2.47 26.24
C GLU A 521 1.39 -2.62 25.10
N SER A 522 2.09 -3.77 25.01
CA SER A 522 2.93 -4.10 23.87
C SER A 522 2.15 -4.69 22.69
N VAL A 523 0.89 -5.08 22.90
CA VAL A 523 0.09 -5.81 21.92
C VAL A 523 -0.68 -4.85 21.00
N SER A 524 -0.22 -4.78 19.76
CA SER A 524 -0.94 -4.21 18.63
C SER A 524 -1.89 -5.26 18.04
N THR A 525 -3.15 -4.89 17.83
CA THR A 525 -4.07 -5.73 17.05
C THR A 525 -4.77 -4.89 15.99
N SER A 526 -4.88 -5.43 14.79
CA SER A 526 -5.91 -5.02 13.86
C SER A 526 -6.82 -6.20 13.62
N VAL A 527 -7.88 -6.26 14.43
CA VAL A 527 -9.08 -7.06 14.17
C VAL A 527 -10.02 -6.27 13.29
N PRO A 528 -10.33 -6.75 12.09
CA PRO A 528 -11.22 -6.07 11.18
C PRO A 528 -12.38 -7.00 10.74
N SER A 529 -13.27 -6.56 9.85
CA SER A 529 -14.62 -7.15 9.70
C SER A 529 -14.98 -7.79 8.35
N ASP A 530 -13.99 -8.10 7.50
CA ASP A 530 -14.07 -9.11 6.43
C ASP A 530 -13.62 -10.42 7.07
N TYR A 531 -14.51 -11.41 7.15
CA TYR A 531 -14.07 -12.72 7.62
C TYR A 531 -13.18 -13.41 6.56
N GLN A 532 -13.30 -13.03 5.28
CA GLN A 532 -12.45 -13.48 4.16
C GLN A 532 -11.07 -12.80 4.07
N LYS A 533 -10.61 -12.09 5.11
CA LYS A 533 -9.31 -11.42 5.09
C LYS A 533 -8.56 -11.59 6.42
N PRO A 534 -7.23 -11.32 6.44
CA PRO A 534 -6.42 -11.50 7.63
C PRO A 534 -6.72 -10.57 8.80
N ILE A 535 -6.55 -11.07 10.02
CA ILE A 535 -6.29 -10.30 11.25
C ILE A 535 -4.77 -10.23 11.42
N ILE A 536 -4.24 -9.08 11.83
CA ILE A 536 -2.81 -8.93 12.15
C ILE A 536 -2.64 -8.66 13.64
N LEU A 537 -1.72 -9.39 14.28
CA LEU A 537 -1.32 -9.23 15.67
C LEU A 537 0.19 -8.96 15.75
N ASP A 538 0.60 -7.93 16.49
CA ASP A 538 2.00 -7.66 16.79
C ASP A 538 2.18 -7.53 18.30
N TRP A 539 3.26 -8.06 18.89
CA TRP A 539 3.55 -7.85 20.32
C TRP A 539 5.02 -8.04 20.66
N LYS A 540 5.45 -7.50 21.81
CA LYS A 540 6.82 -7.67 22.33
C LYS A 540 6.87 -8.63 23.51
N MET A 541 7.91 -9.47 23.55
CA MET A 541 8.26 -10.40 24.62
C MET A 541 9.76 -10.33 24.94
N GLU A 542 10.18 -11.01 26.02
CA GLU A 542 11.60 -11.34 26.24
C GLU A 542 12.13 -12.32 25.16
N SER A 543 13.44 -12.53 25.09
CA SER A 543 14.09 -13.45 24.12
C SER A 543 13.79 -14.95 24.30
N ASN A 544 12.66 -15.32 24.91
CA ASN A 544 12.21 -16.70 25.12
C ASN A 544 11.32 -17.25 23.98
N VAL A 545 11.40 -16.67 22.77
CA VAL A 545 10.60 -17.06 21.59
C VAL A 545 10.68 -18.55 21.26
N ASP A 546 11.81 -19.20 21.55
CA ASP A 546 11.99 -20.67 21.50
C ASP A 546 10.92 -21.45 22.30
N ASN A 547 10.51 -20.92 23.45
CA ASN A 547 9.48 -21.51 24.31
C ASN A 547 8.08 -21.14 23.83
N PHE A 548 7.88 -19.95 23.26
CA PHE A 548 6.59 -19.54 22.69
C PHE A 548 6.23 -20.37 21.44
N VAL A 549 7.14 -20.47 20.48
CA VAL A 549 6.96 -21.34 19.29
C VAL A 549 6.89 -22.82 19.70
N GLY A 550 7.64 -23.21 20.74
CA GLY A 550 7.49 -24.51 21.39
C GLY A 550 6.07 -24.75 21.93
N ALA A 551 5.46 -23.77 22.59
CA ALA A 551 4.10 -23.86 23.11
C ALA A 551 3.04 -23.92 22.00
N MET A 552 3.21 -23.14 20.92
CA MET A 552 2.38 -23.25 19.71
C MET A 552 2.43 -24.65 19.10
N LEU A 553 3.60 -25.28 19.05
CA LEU A 553 3.76 -26.66 18.53
C LEU A 553 3.27 -27.75 19.51
N ASN A 554 2.98 -27.43 20.77
CA ASN A 554 2.54 -28.40 21.77
C ASN A 554 1.11 -28.15 22.28
N ASN A 555 0.30 -27.40 21.52
CA ASN A 555 -1.07 -27.00 21.88
C ASN A 555 -1.18 -26.27 23.24
N ARG A 556 -0.10 -25.59 23.68
CA ARG A 556 -0.03 -24.82 24.93
C ARG A 556 -0.20 -23.31 24.70
N SER A 557 -0.69 -22.92 23.51
CA SER A 557 -1.03 -21.53 23.17
C SER A 557 -2.33 -21.02 23.80
N GLY A 558 -3.00 -21.83 24.64
CA GLY A 558 -4.14 -21.40 25.44
C GLY A 558 -5.36 -20.90 24.66
N ASN A 559 -6.28 -20.28 25.40
CA ASN A 559 -7.59 -19.85 24.89
C ASN A 559 -7.54 -18.37 24.46
N VAL A 560 -6.92 -18.08 23.32
CA VAL A 560 -7.06 -16.75 22.69
C VAL A 560 -8.43 -16.70 21.99
N MET A 561 -9.22 -15.67 22.31
CA MET A 561 -10.61 -15.52 21.86
C MET A 561 -10.81 -14.19 21.14
N LEU A 562 -11.72 -14.18 20.17
CA LEU A 562 -12.12 -12.99 19.42
C LEU A 562 -13.55 -12.62 19.77
N ASN A 563 -13.71 -11.51 20.50
CA ASN A 563 -15.00 -11.07 21.01
C ASN A 563 -15.71 -10.19 19.98
N PHE A 564 -16.72 -10.74 19.33
CA PHE A 564 -17.63 -10.05 18.42
C PHE A 564 -18.88 -9.56 19.13
N LYS A 565 -19.37 -8.36 18.78
CA LYS A 565 -20.66 -7.84 19.27
C LYS A 565 -21.61 -7.57 18.09
N PRO A 566 -22.64 -8.41 17.87
CA PRO A 566 -23.60 -8.23 16.79
C PRO A 566 -24.31 -6.87 16.81
N TYR A 567 -24.82 -6.46 15.65
CA TYR A 567 -25.85 -5.43 15.56
C TYR A 567 -27.19 -5.96 16.09
N GLY A 568 -28.07 -5.06 16.53
CA GLY A 568 -29.43 -5.38 17.02
C GLY A 568 -29.49 -5.76 18.49
N ASP A 569 -28.45 -6.42 19.02
CA ASP A 569 -28.34 -6.83 20.42
C ASP A 569 -27.25 -6.02 21.17
N SER A 570 -27.62 -5.45 22.32
CA SER A 570 -26.74 -4.66 23.18
C SER A 570 -25.94 -5.50 24.19
N LEU A 571 -26.36 -6.74 24.45
CA LEU A 571 -25.81 -7.65 25.46
C LEU A 571 -25.05 -8.83 24.83
N LYS A 572 -25.52 -9.40 23.70
CA LYS A 572 -24.87 -10.56 23.07
C LYS A 572 -23.42 -10.24 22.67
N VAL A 573 -22.52 -11.11 23.09
CA VAL A 573 -21.12 -11.23 22.66
C VAL A 573 -20.96 -12.64 22.11
N VAL A 574 -20.30 -12.79 20.96
CA VAL A 574 -19.95 -14.10 20.38
C VAL A 574 -18.44 -14.23 20.42
N GLN A 575 -17.95 -15.31 21.03
CA GLN A 575 -16.52 -15.57 21.18
C GLN A 575 -16.08 -16.59 20.13
N VAL A 576 -15.10 -16.22 19.32
CA VAL A 576 -14.55 -17.08 18.26
C VAL A 576 -13.08 -17.38 18.56
N PRO A 577 -12.66 -18.66 18.70
CA PRO A 577 -11.29 -18.99 19.06
C PRO A 577 -10.26 -18.62 17.98
N ILE A 578 -9.09 -18.18 18.44
CA ILE A 578 -7.89 -17.97 17.62
C ILE A 578 -6.93 -19.13 17.91
N ASN A 579 -6.71 -19.97 16.90
CA ASN A 579 -5.83 -21.13 16.98
C ASN A 579 -4.41 -20.76 16.54
N LEU A 580 -3.49 -20.67 17.50
CA LEU A 580 -2.05 -20.47 17.25
C LEU A 580 -1.28 -21.80 17.11
N LYS A 581 -1.94 -22.96 17.09
CA LYS A 581 -1.29 -24.26 16.91
C LYS A 581 -0.82 -24.41 15.45
N VAL A 582 0.50 -24.34 15.24
CA VAL A 582 1.09 -24.43 13.89
C VAL A 582 0.89 -25.83 13.29
N ASN A 583 1.14 -26.88 14.07
CA ASN A 583 0.85 -28.28 13.72
C ASN A 583 -0.64 -28.61 13.93
N SER A 584 -1.50 -27.94 13.16
CA SER A 584 -2.93 -28.19 13.09
C SER A 584 -3.40 -28.19 11.63
N PRO A 585 -4.29 -29.13 11.20
CA PRO A 585 -4.84 -29.13 9.84
C PRO A 585 -5.44 -27.78 9.41
N ILE A 586 -5.95 -27.00 10.37
CA ILE A 586 -6.58 -25.71 10.07
C ILE A 586 -5.57 -24.62 9.66
N THR A 587 -4.33 -24.68 10.14
CA THR A 587 -3.23 -23.79 9.73
C THR A 587 -2.81 -24.01 8.27
N TYR A 588 -2.98 -25.24 7.76
CA TYR A 588 -2.73 -25.61 6.36
C TYR A 588 -3.98 -25.54 5.47
N GLY A 589 -5.14 -25.28 6.06
CA GLY A 589 -6.43 -25.27 5.38
C GLY A 589 -6.88 -26.66 4.89
N LYS A 590 -7.91 -26.67 4.04
CA LYS A 590 -8.56 -27.90 3.58
C LYS A 590 -8.09 -28.33 2.20
N ILE A 591 -7.83 -29.62 2.05
CA ILE A 591 -7.53 -30.26 0.77
C ILE A 591 -8.85 -30.40 0.01
N LYS A 592 -8.96 -29.77 -1.17
CA LYS A 592 -10.18 -29.73 -1.99
C LYS A 592 -9.91 -30.31 -3.39
N PHE A 593 -10.90 -31.03 -3.92
CA PHE A 593 -10.93 -31.54 -5.30
C PHE A 593 -12.26 -31.16 -5.95
N ASN A 594 -12.29 -30.99 -7.27
CA ASN A 594 -13.49 -30.64 -8.03
C ASN A 594 -14.08 -31.85 -8.80
N SER A 595 -13.36 -32.97 -8.90
CA SER A 595 -13.82 -34.15 -9.63
C SER A 595 -13.17 -35.46 -9.17
N LEU A 596 -13.76 -36.60 -9.57
CA LEU A 596 -13.17 -37.94 -9.47
C LEU A 596 -11.83 -38.07 -10.21
N GLN A 597 -11.64 -37.30 -11.28
CA GLN A 597 -10.41 -37.35 -12.08
C GLN A 597 -9.23 -36.79 -11.28
N GLU A 598 -9.43 -35.71 -10.53
CA GLU A 598 -8.40 -35.15 -9.64
C GLU A 598 -8.01 -36.09 -8.49
N LEU A 599 -8.93 -36.96 -8.03
CA LEU A 599 -8.64 -38.01 -7.03
C LEU A 599 -7.78 -39.14 -7.61
N LYS A 600 -8.06 -39.56 -8.85
CA LYS A 600 -7.31 -40.58 -9.59
C LYS A 600 -5.94 -40.09 -10.07
N GLU A 601 -5.85 -38.81 -10.44
CA GLU A 601 -4.56 -38.15 -10.70
C GLU A 601 -3.77 -37.99 -9.40
N GLY A 602 -4.45 -37.68 -8.29
CA GLY A 602 -3.91 -37.65 -6.94
C GLY A 602 -3.27 -36.33 -6.53
N TRP A 603 -3.16 -36.12 -5.23
CA TRP A 603 -2.65 -34.91 -4.59
C TRP A 603 -1.33 -35.17 -3.88
N THR A 604 -0.31 -34.35 -4.15
CA THR A 604 0.97 -34.40 -3.43
C THR A 604 0.84 -33.69 -2.08
N ASN A 605 1.35 -34.30 -1.02
CA ASN A 605 1.44 -33.68 0.30
C ASN A 605 2.55 -32.62 0.30
N TYR A 606 2.15 -31.35 0.21
CA TYR A 606 3.06 -30.20 0.29
C TYR A 606 3.23 -29.65 1.72
N LEU A 607 2.63 -30.29 2.73
CA LEU A 607 2.65 -29.80 4.11
C LEU A 607 3.94 -30.25 4.81
N ASP A 608 4.35 -29.54 5.86
CA ASP A 608 5.56 -29.87 6.65
C ASP A 608 5.39 -31.11 7.56
N TYR A 609 4.23 -31.77 7.54
CA TYR A 609 3.93 -32.99 8.30
C TYR A 609 3.36 -34.08 7.38
N PRO A 610 3.61 -35.37 7.70
CA PRO A 610 2.76 -36.45 7.19
C PRO A 610 1.29 -36.18 7.55
N ILE A 611 0.38 -36.54 6.64
CA ILE A 611 -1.05 -36.51 6.92
C ILE A 611 -1.62 -37.91 7.04
N ILE A 612 -2.66 -38.07 7.85
CA ILE A 612 -3.49 -39.27 7.90
C ILE A 612 -4.88 -38.87 7.38
N PRO A 613 -5.22 -39.21 6.12
CA PRO A 613 -6.57 -39.13 5.58
C PRO A 613 -7.56 -39.86 6.49
N LYS A 614 -8.75 -39.27 6.69
CA LYS A 614 -9.83 -39.87 7.49
C LYS A 614 -11.03 -40.24 6.65
N LYS A 615 -11.53 -39.28 5.87
CA LYS A 615 -12.79 -39.39 5.14
C LYS A 615 -12.87 -38.32 4.05
N PHE A 616 -13.58 -38.62 2.97
CA PHE A 616 -14.06 -37.60 2.06
C PHE A 616 -15.37 -37.02 2.57
N ILE A 617 -15.50 -35.70 2.48
CA ILE A 617 -16.77 -34.99 2.54
C ILE A 617 -17.10 -34.59 1.09
N VAL A 618 -18.24 -35.04 0.56
CA VAL A 618 -18.64 -34.79 -0.82
C VAL A 618 -19.91 -33.96 -0.84
N LEU A 619 -19.89 -32.81 -1.52
CA LEU A 619 -21.10 -32.05 -1.84
C LEU A 619 -21.66 -32.58 -3.15
N LYS A 620 -22.77 -33.31 -3.08
CA LYS A 620 -23.49 -33.90 -4.22
C LYS A 620 -24.79 -33.15 -4.52
N LYS A 621 -25.33 -33.36 -5.74
CA LYS A 621 -26.57 -32.75 -6.21
C LYS A 621 -27.49 -33.76 -6.91
N ARG A 622 -28.72 -33.86 -6.41
CA ARG A 622 -29.83 -34.64 -6.98
C ARG A 622 -30.93 -33.70 -7.48
N GLY A 623 -31.01 -33.50 -8.79
CA GLY A 623 -31.98 -32.57 -9.40
C GLY A 623 -31.75 -31.11 -8.98
N ARG A 624 -32.61 -30.57 -8.10
CA ARG A 624 -32.42 -29.24 -7.47
C ARG A 624 -31.85 -29.30 -6.05
N SER A 625 -31.85 -30.48 -5.41
CA SER A 625 -31.42 -30.69 -4.03
C SER A 625 -29.91 -30.91 -3.95
N GLN A 626 -29.25 -30.27 -2.99
CA GLN A 626 -27.85 -30.49 -2.64
C GLN A 626 -27.76 -31.12 -1.25
N TYR A 627 -26.77 -31.98 -1.06
CA TYR A 627 -26.54 -32.67 0.21
C TYR A 627 -25.06 -33.00 0.37
N PHE A 628 -24.60 -33.10 1.62
CA PHE A 628 -23.29 -33.62 1.96
C PHE A 628 -23.35 -35.14 2.12
N GLU A 629 -22.29 -35.82 1.76
CA GLU A 629 -22.12 -37.25 1.96
C GLU A 629 -20.72 -37.49 2.53
N THR A 630 -20.65 -38.28 3.62
CA THR A 630 -19.38 -38.62 4.27
C THR A 630 -18.98 -40.03 3.86
N ILE A 631 -17.76 -40.19 3.35
CA ILE A 631 -17.21 -41.48 2.91
C ILE A 631 -15.91 -41.70 3.67
N GLU A 632 -15.96 -42.53 4.72
CA GLU A 632 -14.77 -42.96 5.47
C GLU A 632 -13.81 -43.74 4.56
N ILE A 633 -12.51 -43.54 4.76
CA ILE A 633 -11.44 -44.14 3.94
C ILE A 633 -10.33 -44.76 4.84
N PRO A 634 -9.47 -45.64 4.31
CA PRO A 634 -8.35 -46.19 5.06
C PRO A 634 -7.42 -45.11 5.61
N ARG A 635 -7.07 -45.22 6.90
CA ARG A 635 -6.18 -44.28 7.60
C ARG A 635 -4.70 -44.57 7.32
N GLN A 636 -4.31 -44.50 6.05
CA GLN A 636 -2.95 -44.69 5.59
C GLN A 636 -2.17 -43.36 5.65
N GLU A 637 -1.03 -43.32 6.35
CA GLU A 637 -0.20 -42.12 6.38
C GLU A 637 0.38 -41.77 5.00
N VAL A 638 0.31 -40.48 4.65
CA VAL A 638 0.88 -39.89 3.44
C VAL A 638 1.98 -38.92 3.88
N ALA A 639 3.23 -39.37 3.80
CA ALA A 639 4.41 -38.59 4.17
C ALA A 639 4.52 -37.27 3.38
N SER A 640 5.23 -36.28 3.95
CA SER A 640 5.52 -35.03 3.25
C SER A 640 6.29 -35.31 1.95
N GLY A 641 5.90 -34.65 0.86
CA GLY A 641 6.41 -34.87 -0.49
C GLY A 641 5.79 -36.07 -1.24
N SER A 642 5.15 -37.02 -0.54
CA SER A 642 4.49 -38.18 -1.18
C SER A 642 3.15 -37.82 -1.83
N LYS A 643 2.65 -38.68 -2.73
CA LYS A 643 1.35 -38.48 -3.41
C LYS A 643 0.28 -39.39 -2.81
N TYR A 644 -0.83 -38.81 -2.37
CA TYR A 644 -2.07 -39.52 -2.12
C TYR A 644 -2.83 -39.70 -3.44
N ILE A 645 -3.26 -40.93 -3.74
CA ILE A 645 -4.05 -41.27 -4.91
C ILE A 645 -5.18 -42.18 -4.43
N GLU A 646 -6.43 -41.86 -4.73
CA GLU A 646 -7.54 -42.75 -4.42
C GLU A 646 -7.78 -43.71 -5.59
N ASN A 647 -7.71 -45.01 -5.31
CA ASN A 647 -7.75 -46.09 -6.29
C ASN A 647 -8.76 -47.20 -5.93
N ASP A 648 -9.29 -47.24 -4.70
CA ASP A 648 -10.28 -48.26 -4.33
C ASP A 648 -11.57 -48.06 -5.16
N PRO A 649 -11.96 -49.02 -6.02
CA PRO A 649 -13.18 -48.92 -6.80
C PRO A 649 -14.42 -48.75 -5.92
N THR A 650 -14.41 -49.28 -4.69
CA THR A 650 -15.50 -49.16 -3.72
C THR A 650 -15.70 -47.72 -3.27
N ILE A 651 -14.61 -47.00 -2.97
CA ILE A 651 -14.62 -45.60 -2.55
C ILE A 651 -14.98 -44.70 -3.74
N LEU A 652 -14.33 -44.92 -4.89
CA LEU A 652 -14.58 -44.17 -6.11
C LEU A 652 -16.03 -44.35 -6.62
N ASN A 653 -16.60 -45.56 -6.52
CA ASN A 653 -17.99 -45.82 -6.90
C ASN A 653 -18.95 -45.06 -5.99
N LYS A 654 -18.80 -45.16 -4.65
CA LYS A 654 -19.59 -44.38 -3.68
C LYS A 654 -19.55 -42.88 -3.98
N ILE A 655 -18.37 -42.31 -4.28
CA ILE A 655 -18.25 -40.89 -4.67
C ILE A 655 -19.03 -40.58 -5.96
N SER A 656 -19.07 -41.51 -6.92
CA SER A 656 -19.69 -41.34 -8.25
C SER A 656 -21.20 -41.63 -8.34
N GLU A 657 -21.81 -42.25 -7.34
CA GLU A 657 -23.17 -42.80 -7.40
C GLU A 657 -24.26 -41.77 -7.78
N GLN A 658 -24.78 -41.93 -9.01
CA GLN A 658 -26.00 -41.36 -9.63
C GLN A 658 -26.19 -39.83 -9.62
N ASN A 659 -25.34 -39.06 -8.93
CA ASN A 659 -25.57 -37.65 -8.62
C ASN A 659 -24.39 -36.79 -9.03
N SER A 660 -24.64 -35.56 -9.46
CA SER A 660 -23.56 -34.66 -9.87
C SER A 660 -22.75 -34.20 -8.66
N ILE A 661 -21.47 -34.54 -8.62
CA ILE A 661 -20.49 -33.99 -7.69
C ILE A 661 -20.35 -32.49 -7.96
N ILE A 662 -20.34 -31.68 -6.91
CA ILE A 662 -20.04 -30.24 -6.97
C ILE A 662 -18.60 -30.00 -6.46
N LYS A 663 -18.24 -30.62 -5.33
CA LYS A 663 -16.95 -30.44 -4.67
C LYS A 663 -16.67 -31.62 -3.74
N ILE A 664 -15.40 -31.93 -3.53
CA ILE A 664 -14.91 -32.93 -2.58
C ILE A 664 -13.90 -32.24 -1.67
N TRP A 665 -13.96 -32.51 -0.37
CA TRP A 665 -12.92 -32.17 0.60
C TRP A 665 -12.37 -33.46 1.18
N LEU A 666 -11.05 -33.53 1.37
CA LEU A 666 -10.44 -34.56 2.20
C LEU A 666 -10.31 -34.01 3.62
N ASP A 667 -10.94 -34.69 4.59
CA ASP A 667 -10.70 -34.51 6.02
C ASP A 667 -9.51 -35.38 6.46
N TYR A 668 -8.63 -34.80 7.28
CA TYR A 668 -7.33 -35.36 7.61
C TYR A 668 -6.85 -34.85 8.97
N VAL A 669 -5.92 -35.59 9.58
CA VAL A 669 -5.08 -35.08 10.68
C VAL A 669 -3.62 -35.04 10.24
N LEU A 670 -2.80 -34.26 10.94
CA LEU A 670 -1.35 -34.35 10.82
C LEU A 670 -0.85 -35.45 11.77
N ASN A 671 0.26 -36.09 11.42
CA ASN A 671 1.10 -36.76 12.41
C ASN A 671 1.89 -35.69 13.17
N ASP A 672 1.29 -35.10 14.21
CA ASP A 672 1.90 -34.03 15.00
C ASP A 672 2.89 -34.54 16.07
N GLU A 673 2.97 -35.86 16.28
CA GLU A 673 4.04 -36.52 17.02
C GLU A 673 5.39 -36.51 16.28
N CYS A 674 5.41 -36.17 14.97
CA CYS A 674 6.62 -36.09 14.17
C CYS A 674 7.64 -35.07 14.73
N ARG A 675 8.53 -35.52 15.63
CA ARG A 675 9.53 -34.68 16.31
C ARG A 675 10.47 -33.97 15.33
N THR A 676 10.85 -34.62 14.23
CA THR A 676 11.67 -34.03 13.16
C THR A 676 10.93 -32.90 12.43
N CYS A 677 9.67 -33.12 12.06
CA CYS A 677 8.79 -32.10 11.47
C CYS A 677 8.65 -30.89 12.39
N ASN A 678 8.33 -31.12 13.68
CA ASN A 678 8.23 -30.06 14.70
C ASN A 678 9.53 -29.24 14.81
N GLN A 679 10.71 -29.88 14.74
CA GLN A 679 12.00 -29.17 14.74
C GLN A 679 12.27 -28.40 13.44
N GLN A 680 11.89 -28.94 12.28
CA GLN A 680 12.00 -28.24 10.99
C GLN A 680 11.09 -27.00 10.95
N VAL A 681 9.83 -27.13 11.38
CA VAL A 681 8.88 -26.01 11.46
C VAL A 681 9.34 -24.97 12.48
N LYS A 682 9.83 -25.39 13.65
CA LYS A 682 10.43 -24.47 14.63
C LYS A 682 11.62 -23.70 14.03
N ARG A 683 12.50 -24.38 13.28
CA ARG A 683 13.61 -23.74 12.55
C ARG A 683 13.16 -22.81 11.43
N LYS A 684 12.09 -23.13 10.69
CA LYS A 684 11.49 -22.21 9.69
C LYS A 684 10.98 -20.91 10.31
N ILE A 685 10.38 -21.01 11.50
CA ILE A 685 9.77 -19.87 12.20
C ILE A 685 10.81 -19.01 12.93
N ILE A 686 11.81 -19.63 13.57
CA ILE A 686 12.82 -18.91 14.38
C ILE A 686 14.11 -18.66 13.60
N GLY A 687 14.66 -19.69 12.96
CA GLY A 687 15.95 -19.67 12.26
C GLY A 687 15.92 -18.94 10.92
N GLY A 688 14.80 -18.33 10.54
CA GLY A 688 14.75 -17.37 9.44
C GLY A 688 15.40 -16.02 9.80
N THR A 689 15.69 -15.78 11.09
CA THR A 689 16.05 -14.46 11.64
C THR A 689 16.86 -14.59 12.95
N SER A 690 18.19 -14.75 12.92
CA SER A 690 19.09 -14.40 14.05
C SER A 690 20.57 -14.73 13.76
N GLY A 691 21.47 -13.75 13.92
CA GLY A 691 22.92 -13.98 13.89
C GLY A 691 23.79 -12.79 14.29
N SER A 692 23.17 -11.73 14.82
CA SER A 692 23.79 -10.42 14.98
C SER A 692 23.70 -9.89 16.40
N GLU A 693 24.84 -9.43 16.90
CA GLU A 693 24.96 -8.52 18.03
C GLU A 693 24.46 -7.14 17.60
N ILE A 694 23.96 -6.31 18.52
CA ILE A 694 23.40 -5.00 18.16
C ILE A 694 24.21 -3.90 18.81
N ALA A 695 24.78 -3.03 17.96
CA ALA A 695 25.62 -1.91 18.35
C ALA A 695 24.99 -0.60 17.88
N ASN A 696 24.84 0.34 18.80
CA ASN A 696 24.34 1.68 18.49
C ASN A 696 25.48 2.56 17.96
N ILE A 697 25.16 3.47 17.04
CA ILE A 697 26.08 4.54 16.61
C ILE A 697 25.66 5.83 17.32
N GLU A 698 26.59 6.38 18.10
CA GLU A 698 26.55 7.76 18.58
C GLU A 698 27.15 8.68 17.52
N VAL A 699 26.40 9.72 17.14
CA VAL A 699 26.85 10.79 16.26
C VAL A 699 27.02 12.05 17.09
N GLN A 700 28.21 12.65 17.10
CA GLN A 700 28.49 13.93 17.76
C GLN A 700 28.86 15.00 16.76
N ILE A 701 28.28 16.19 16.89
CA ILE A 701 28.54 17.35 16.04
C ILE A 701 29.25 18.42 16.89
N LEU A 702 30.52 18.71 16.62
CA LEU A 702 31.34 19.57 17.49
C LEU A 702 31.33 21.05 17.09
N ASN A 703 31.70 21.33 15.84
CA ASN A 703 31.80 22.68 15.27
C ASN A 703 31.58 22.67 13.74
N ALA A 704 30.88 21.66 13.23
CA ALA A 704 30.76 21.39 11.81
C ALA A 704 29.92 22.43 11.06
N ILE A 705 28.89 22.98 11.71
CA ILE A 705 28.01 24.00 11.12
C ILE A 705 28.74 25.35 11.11
N ALA A 706 29.30 25.76 12.25
CA ALA A 706 30.07 26.99 12.39
C ALA A 706 31.31 27.03 11.49
N TYR A 707 32.08 25.94 11.43
CA TYR A 707 33.28 25.86 10.59
C TYR A 707 32.97 25.95 9.09
N SER A 708 31.88 25.33 8.65
CA SER A 708 31.50 25.36 7.23
C SER A 708 30.82 26.67 6.81
N GLY A 709 30.36 27.49 7.77
CA GLY A 709 29.45 28.61 7.48
C GLY A 709 28.07 28.15 7.00
N ALA A 710 27.66 26.94 7.38
CA ALA A 710 26.34 26.41 7.05
C ALA A 710 25.25 26.98 7.96
N ASN A 711 24.03 27.06 7.44
CA ASN A 711 22.82 27.31 8.21
C ASN A 711 22.38 26.06 8.99
N SER A 712 22.52 24.88 8.37
CA SER A 712 22.17 23.59 8.97
C SER A 712 22.89 22.44 8.26
N LEU A 713 23.04 21.32 8.98
CA LEU A 713 23.68 20.10 8.52
C LEU A 713 22.67 18.95 8.47
N LYS A 714 22.82 18.04 7.51
CA LYS A 714 22.16 16.73 7.53
C LYS A 714 23.16 15.61 7.39
N LEU A 715 22.96 14.55 8.16
CA LEU A 715 23.72 13.32 8.07
C LEU A 715 22.80 12.22 7.54
N ASN A 716 23.14 11.70 6.35
CA ASN A 716 22.62 10.42 5.87
C ASN A 716 23.56 9.32 6.36
N LEU A 717 23.00 8.16 6.74
CA LEU A 717 23.78 6.98 7.10
C LEU A 717 23.07 5.73 6.53
N LYS A 718 23.84 4.78 6.01
CA LYS A 718 23.31 3.51 5.49
C LYS A 718 24.21 2.33 5.82
N SER A 719 23.63 1.14 5.97
CA SER A 719 24.38 -0.10 6.18
C SER A 719 23.57 -1.35 5.83
N LEU A 720 24.25 -2.38 5.33
CA LEU A 720 23.74 -3.75 5.27
C LEU A 720 23.43 -4.32 6.67
N GLN A 721 24.19 -3.90 7.68
CA GLN A 721 23.93 -4.23 9.09
C GLN A 721 22.73 -3.46 9.65
N GLY A 722 22.08 -2.57 8.90
CA GLY A 722 20.79 -2.01 9.32
C GLY A 722 19.60 -2.97 9.11
N ASP A 723 19.77 -4.04 8.33
CA ASP A 723 18.84 -5.16 8.22
C ASP A 723 19.24 -6.25 9.24
N PRO A 724 18.34 -6.71 10.13
CA PRO A 724 18.61 -7.84 11.04
C PRO A 724 19.14 -9.11 10.38
N ASN A 725 18.94 -9.26 9.07
CA ASN A 725 19.34 -10.42 8.28
C ASN A 725 20.59 -10.16 7.42
N GLY A 726 21.08 -8.92 7.35
CA GLY A 726 22.20 -8.53 6.49
C GLY A 726 21.95 -8.60 4.98
N ILE A 727 20.68 -8.72 4.54
CA ILE A 727 20.31 -8.95 3.14
C ILE A 727 20.14 -7.63 2.38
N ASN A 728 19.57 -6.60 3.03
CA ASN A 728 19.22 -5.33 2.43
C ASN A 728 20.07 -4.19 3.02
N GLU A 729 20.59 -3.29 2.18
CA GLU A 729 21.18 -2.05 2.69
C GLU A 729 20.08 -1.10 3.16
N ILE A 730 20.05 -0.83 4.46
CA ILE A 730 19.09 0.09 5.07
C ILE A 730 19.71 1.47 5.16
N GLU A 731 19.09 2.43 4.48
CA GLU A 731 19.35 3.86 4.62
C GLU A 731 18.48 4.40 5.77
N PHE A 732 19.14 4.91 6.81
CA PHE A 732 18.51 5.43 8.03
C PHE A 732 17.86 6.79 7.79
N PRO A 733 16.89 7.22 8.62
CA PRO A 733 16.34 8.57 8.55
C PRO A 733 17.44 9.62 8.69
N SER A 734 17.50 10.58 7.76
CA SER A 734 18.52 11.65 7.77
C SER A 734 18.43 12.48 9.05
N LEU A 735 19.44 12.38 9.93
CA LEU A 735 19.56 13.27 11.08
C LEU A 735 19.70 14.70 10.56
N SER A 736 18.95 15.64 11.14
CA SER A 736 18.94 17.05 10.74
C SER A 736 19.34 17.90 11.94
N VAL A 737 20.44 18.63 11.78
CA VAL A 737 21.18 19.32 12.83
C VAL A 737 21.15 20.81 12.51
N ASN A 738 20.75 21.65 13.46
CA ASN A 738 20.56 23.10 13.25
C ASN A 738 21.49 23.97 14.13
N GLU A 739 22.28 23.35 14.99
CA GLU A 739 23.24 23.98 15.90
C GLU A 739 24.37 22.97 16.21
N ASP A 740 25.57 23.45 16.47
CA ASP A 740 26.69 22.60 16.90
C ASP A 740 26.57 22.21 18.39
N GLY A 741 27.29 21.16 18.81
CA GLY A 741 27.21 20.58 20.15
C GLY A 741 26.14 19.50 20.33
N GLN A 742 25.39 19.15 19.28
CA GLN A 742 24.33 18.12 19.35
C GLN A 742 24.90 16.69 19.22
N SER A 743 24.29 15.74 19.95
CA SER A 743 24.61 14.31 19.92
C SER A 743 23.37 13.45 19.68
N PHE A 744 23.50 12.34 18.94
CA PHE A 744 22.38 11.48 18.52
C PHE A 744 22.73 10.00 18.61
N ASN A 745 21.92 9.21 19.34
CA ASN A 745 22.17 7.78 19.59
C ASN A 745 21.05 6.88 19.03
N GLU A 746 20.30 7.36 18.02
CA GLU A 746 19.09 6.69 17.49
C GLU A 746 19.37 5.61 16.42
N ILE A 747 20.62 5.45 15.98
CA ILE A 747 21.00 4.56 14.87
C ILE A 747 21.50 3.22 15.44
N GLN A 748 20.84 2.11 15.09
CA GLN A 748 21.18 0.76 15.57
C GLN A 748 21.63 -0.13 14.40
N LEU A 749 22.74 -0.85 14.57
CA LEU A 749 23.25 -1.84 13.60
C LEU A 749 23.29 -3.25 14.19
N PHE A 750 22.75 -4.19 13.43
CA PHE A 750 22.78 -5.64 13.60
C PHE A 750 24.11 -6.20 13.04
N VAL A 751 25.18 -6.10 13.81
CA VAL A 751 26.54 -6.56 13.47
C VAL A 751 26.64 -8.09 13.67
N PRO A 752 26.89 -8.90 12.62
CA PRO A 752 27.02 -10.36 12.78
C PRO A 752 28.16 -10.74 13.72
N GLN A 753 27.98 -11.79 14.53
CA GLN A 753 29.01 -12.21 15.49
C GLN A 753 30.36 -12.49 14.79
N GLY A 754 31.44 -11.88 15.27
CA GLY A 754 32.77 -11.97 14.65
C GLY A 754 32.94 -11.13 13.36
N LYS A 755 32.08 -10.15 13.11
CA LYS A 755 32.28 -9.09 12.11
C LYS A 755 32.47 -7.73 12.78
N GLU A 756 33.22 -6.87 12.12
CA GLU A 756 33.33 -5.46 12.50
C GLU A 756 32.04 -4.70 12.13
N MET A 757 31.76 -3.62 12.86
CA MET A 757 30.75 -2.65 12.47
C MET A 757 31.12 -2.02 11.12
N SER A 758 30.14 -1.78 10.26
CA SER A 758 30.37 -1.18 8.93
C SER A 758 29.16 -0.38 8.48
N TYR A 759 29.37 0.88 8.14
CA TYR A 759 28.36 1.77 7.56
C TYR A 759 29.00 2.77 6.60
N GLU A 760 28.18 3.36 5.74
CA GLU A 760 28.54 4.53 4.95
C GLU A 760 27.72 5.74 5.43
N TYR A 761 28.37 6.90 5.54
CA TYR A 761 27.73 8.17 5.92
C TYR A 761 28.01 9.27 4.91
N GLN A 762 27.09 10.22 4.79
CA GLN A 762 27.19 11.37 3.89
C GLN A 762 26.68 12.62 4.60
N VAL A 763 27.51 13.67 4.58
CA VAL A 763 27.15 14.98 5.13
C VAL A 763 26.58 15.85 4.00
N ILE A 764 25.51 16.57 4.33
CA ILE A 764 24.91 17.59 3.47
C ILE A 764 24.87 18.90 4.28
N LEU A 765 25.64 19.87 3.84
CA LEU A 765 25.63 21.23 4.37
C LEU A 765 24.61 22.06 3.59
N ILE A 766 23.78 22.82 4.30
CA ILE A 766 22.80 23.74 3.75
C ILE A 766 23.26 25.14 4.16
N MET A 767 23.63 25.97 3.19
CA MET A 767 24.21 27.30 3.40
C MET A 767 23.10 28.36 3.57
N ASP A 768 23.40 29.49 4.23
CA ASP A 768 22.42 30.59 4.43
C ASP A 768 21.86 31.17 3.11
N ASN A 769 22.65 31.13 2.03
CA ASN A 769 22.22 31.55 0.69
C ASN A 769 21.29 30.54 -0.01
N GLY A 770 21.04 29.37 0.60
CA GLY A 770 20.24 28.28 0.05
C GLY A 770 20.99 27.28 -0.83
N ASP A 771 22.31 27.44 -1.01
CA ASP A 771 23.14 26.41 -1.66
C ASP A 771 23.25 25.16 -0.78
N VAL A 772 23.41 24.01 -1.43
CA VAL A 772 23.47 22.70 -0.76
C VAL A 772 24.73 21.97 -1.21
N MET A 773 25.69 21.82 -0.28
CA MET A 773 26.94 21.10 -0.51
C MET A 773 26.80 19.68 0.05
N THR A 774 26.83 18.69 -0.83
CA THR A 774 26.72 17.26 -0.47
C THR A 774 28.07 16.58 -0.62
N SER A 775 28.55 15.92 0.43
CA SER A 775 29.80 15.16 0.40
C SER A 775 29.69 13.90 -0.45
N ARG A 776 30.82 13.27 -0.77
CA ARG A 776 30.80 11.84 -1.11
C ARG A 776 30.38 11.02 0.12
N TRP A 777 29.94 9.78 -0.11
CA TRP A 777 29.78 8.82 0.99
C TRP A 777 31.17 8.42 1.49
N GLU A 778 31.38 8.48 2.80
CA GLU A 778 32.57 7.96 3.50
C GLU A 778 32.20 6.74 4.34
N LYS A 779 33.18 5.89 4.64
CA LYS A 779 32.99 4.70 5.47
C LYS A 779 33.24 5.00 6.95
N GLY A 780 32.47 4.37 7.81
CA GLY A 780 32.69 4.30 9.24
C GLY A 780 32.58 2.86 9.75
N ASN A 781 33.40 2.52 10.74
CA ASN A 781 33.46 1.23 11.40
C ASN A 781 33.49 1.34 12.94
N THR A 782 33.33 2.55 13.47
CA THR A 782 33.31 2.88 14.90
C THR A 782 31.88 3.18 15.38
N ASN A 783 31.57 2.79 16.61
CA ASN A 783 30.31 3.13 17.29
C ASN A 783 30.16 4.62 17.64
N LEU A 784 31.21 5.41 17.46
CA LEU A 784 31.22 6.87 17.58
C LEU A 784 31.62 7.50 16.24
N LEU A 785 30.78 8.41 15.74
CA LEU A 785 31.02 9.24 14.56
C LEU A 785 31.05 10.72 14.97
N VAL A 786 32.24 11.31 14.99
CA VAL A 786 32.43 12.74 15.32
C VAL A 786 32.55 13.56 14.04
N LEU A 787 31.77 14.65 13.94
CA LEU A 787 31.85 15.62 12.85
C LEU A 787 32.27 17.00 13.40
N GLY A 788 33.48 17.42 13.05
CA GLY A 788 33.99 18.78 13.23
C GLY A 788 34.82 19.22 12.02
N GLU A 789 35.59 20.30 12.18
CA GLU A 789 36.46 20.91 11.14
C GLU A 789 37.17 19.86 10.26
N SER A 790 37.96 18.96 10.86
CA SER A 790 38.82 18.03 10.13
C SER A 790 38.03 17.05 9.25
N GLN A 791 36.84 16.63 9.68
CA GLN A 791 35.95 15.79 8.89
C GLN A 791 35.30 16.61 7.77
N ILE A 792 34.79 17.81 8.07
CA ILE A 792 34.18 18.70 7.07
C ILE A 792 35.17 19.07 5.96
N LYS A 793 36.40 19.47 6.31
CA LYS A 793 37.47 19.82 5.36
C LYS A 793 37.84 18.65 4.44
N ARG A 794 37.84 17.41 4.97
CA ARG A 794 38.06 16.18 4.18
C ARG A 794 36.88 15.82 3.29
N LEU A 795 35.64 16.06 3.75
CA LEU A 795 34.40 15.81 3.01
C LEU A 795 34.16 16.84 1.89
N PHE A 796 34.73 18.05 2.03
CA PHE A 796 34.51 19.22 1.15
C PHE A 796 35.81 19.98 0.81
N PRO A 797 36.74 19.40 0.02
CA PRO A 797 37.94 20.10 -0.44
C PRO A 797 37.65 21.24 -1.45
N ASP A 798 38.46 22.30 -1.39
CA ASP A 798 38.27 23.56 -2.12
C ASP A 798 38.52 23.48 -3.63
N LYS A 799 37.45 23.47 -4.43
CA LYS A 799 37.50 23.38 -5.91
C LYS A 799 38.18 24.54 -6.64
N LYS A 800 38.53 25.64 -5.96
CA LYS A 800 39.12 26.84 -6.60
C LYS A 800 40.54 26.64 -7.15
N LYS A 801 41.30 25.64 -6.68
CA LYS A 801 42.66 25.37 -7.21
C LYS A 801 42.64 24.56 -8.51
N ASP A 802 41.84 23.51 -8.59
CA ASP A 802 41.89 22.55 -9.72
C ASP A 802 41.38 23.16 -11.04
N ASP A 803 40.30 23.94 -10.96
CA ASP A 803 39.67 24.60 -12.12
C ASP A 803 40.58 25.68 -12.76
N LEU A 804 41.59 26.19 -12.04
CA LEU A 804 42.65 27.02 -12.63
C LEU A 804 43.72 26.19 -13.33
N LEU A 805 44.04 25.00 -12.80
CA LEU A 805 45.08 24.12 -13.32
C LEU A 805 44.68 23.49 -14.67
N ASP A 806 43.42 23.06 -14.80
CA ASP A 806 42.94 22.42 -16.04
C ASP A 806 42.70 23.44 -17.17
N ARG A 807 42.19 24.64 -16.85
CA ARG A 807 42.07 25.73 -17.84
C ARG A 807 43.43 26.16 -18.41
N ALA A 808 44.50 26.07 -17.62
CA ALA A 808 45.86 26.33 -18.09
C ALA A 808 46.32 25.26 -19.11
N LYS A 809 46.03 23.97 -18.86
CA LYS A 809 46.35 22.86 -19.77
C LYS A 809 45.62 23.03 -21.11
N ASP A 810 44.31 23.27 -21.10
CA ASP A 810 43.51 23.46 -22.32
C ASP A 810 43.97 24.67 -23.14
N GLY A 811 44.35 25.78 -22.47
CA GLY A 811 44.88 26.97 -23.12
C GLY A 811 46.22 26.74 -23.83
N VAL A 812 47.11 25.90 -23.27
CA VAL A 812 48.37 25.50 -23.92
C VAL A 812 48.09 24.52 -25.06
N LEU A 813 47.27 23.48 -24.83
CA LEU A 813 46.96 22.44 -25.81
C LEU A 813 46.30 23.01 -27.07
N LYS A 814 45.48 24.06 -26.94
CA LYS A 814 44.92 24.78 -28.08
C LYS A 814 45.99 25.54 -28.88
N LYS A 815 46.86 26.32 -28.21
CA LYS A 815 47.91 27.08 -28.89
C LYS A 815 48.88 26.20 -29.68
N VAL A 816 49.25 25.03 -29.14
CA VAL A 816 50.10 24.05 -29.84
C VAL A 816 49.42 23.54 -31.13
N LYS A 817 48.12 23.26 -31.09
CA LYS A 817 47.35 22.84 -32.28
C LYS A 817 47.22 23.95 -33.33
N ASP A 818 46.91 25.17 -32.89
CA ASP A 818 46.76 26.32 -33.81
C ASP A 818 48.09 26.71 -34.49
N SER A 819 49.24 26.25 -33.97
CA SER A 819 50.57 26.45 -34.58
C SER A 819 51.05 25.34 -35.54
N ILE A 820 50.31 24.25 -35.72
CA ILE A 820 50.72 23.11 -36.57
C ILE A 820 49.71 22.91 -37.71
N LEU A 821 49.85 23.73 -38.75
CA LEU A 821 49.14 23.60 -40.03
C LEU A 821 50.09 23.85 -41.21
N GLY A 822 50.85 22.82 -41.61
CA GLY A 822 51.63 22.77 -42.85
C GLY A 822 53.14 22.60 -42.64
N GLY A 823 53.63 21.38 -42.87
CA GLY A 823 55.05 21.01 -42.82
C GLY A 823 55.33 19.89 -41.83
N ASP A 824 56.13 18.90 -42.23
CA ASP A 824 56.62 17.84 -41.35
C ASP A 824 57.68 18.40 -40.39
N VAL A 825 57.49 18.16 -39.09
CA VAL A 825 58.37 18.57 -37.99
C VAL A 825 58.42 17.43 -36.97
N SER A 826 59.60 17.13 -36.42
CA SER A 826 59.78 16.00 -35.50
C SER A 826 59.29 16.29 -34.07
N ASP A 827 58.94 15.22 -33.34
CA ASP A 827 58.34 15.30 -32.01
C ASP A 827 59.21 16.03 -30.96
N GLU A 828 60.54 16.03 -31.12
CA GLU A 828 61.46 16.75 -30.23
C GLU A 828 61.33 18.28 -30.34
N GLU A 829 61.08 18.82 -31.54
CA GLU A 829 60.82 20.26 -31.73
C GLU A 829 59.47 20.68 -31.15
N ILE A 830 58.50 19.77 -31.07
CA ILE A 830 57.21 20.01 -30.41
C ILE A 830 57.42 20.11 -28.88
N LEU A 831 58.32 19.29 -28.33
CA LEU A 831 58.59 19.23 -26.89
C LEU A 831 59.28 20.50 -26.36
N ASP A 832 60.33 20.99 -27.03
CA ASP A 832 61.02 22.23 -26.64
C ASP A 832 60.11 23.47 -26.73
N LYS A 833 59.32 23.59 -27.80
CA LYS A 833 58.35 24.67 -27.96
C LYS A 833 57.27 24.64 -26.88
N GLY A 834 56.81 23.44 -26.49
CA GLY A 834 55.91 23.25 -25.35
C GLY A 834 56.49 23.76 -24.03
N ILE A 835 57.73 23.41 -23.72
CA ILE A 835 58.43 23.83 -22.49
C ILE A 835 58.58 25.36 -22.45
N LYS A 836 59.00 26.00 -23.55
CA LYS A 836 59.13 27.47 -23.64
C LYS A 836 57.79 28.20 -23.43
N ILE A 837 56.68 27.67 -23.96
CA ILE A 837 55.34 28.25 -23.78
C ILE A 837 54.90 28.18 -22.30
N ILE A 838 55.16 27.07 -21.61
CA ILE A 838 54.82 26.90 -20.20
C ILE A 838 55.65 27.85 -19.32
N GLY A 839 56.96 27.96 -19.57
CA GLY A 839 57.84 28.87 -18.83
C GLY A 839 57.45 30.36 -18.95
N GLY A 840 56.87 30.77 -20.07
CA GLY A 840 56.40 32.14 -20.28
C GLY A 840 55.14 32.52 -19.47
N LEU A 841 54.29 31.56 -19.10
CA LEU A 841 53.01 31.83 -18.43
C LEU A 841 53.15 32.25 -16.95
N PHE A 842 54.28 31.94 -16.32
CA PHE A 842 54.53 32.25 -14.90
C PHE A 842 55.15 33.62 -14.63
N LYS A 843 55.39 34.47 -15.66
CA LYS A 843 56.00 35.80 -15.51
C LYS A 843 55.12 36.95 -16.05
N LYS A 844 54.04 37.31 -15.33
CA LYS A 844 53.50 38.70 -15.25
C LYS A 844 52.30 38.88 -14.29
N LYS A 845 52.58 39.22 -13.01
CA LYS A 845 52.09 40.43 -12.30
C LYS A 845 52.35 40.41 -10.78
N LYS A 846 53.41 41.10 -10.34
CA LYS A 846 53.32 42.20 -9.36
C LYS A 846 53.38 43.52 -10.17
N PRO A 847 52.87 44.66 -9.67
CA PRO A 847 53.56 45.51 -8.67
C PRO A 847 52.76 45.64 -7.35
N GLU A 848 53.40 45.80 -6.18
CA GLU A 848 53.56 47.06 -5.37
C GLU A 848 52.27 47.37 -4.56
N GLU A 849 52.28 47.85 -3.32
CA GLU A 849 53.32 48.47 -2.43
C GLU A 849 53.84 47.46 -1.35
N GLU A 850 55.07 47.52 -0.83
CA GLU A 850 55.61 48.27 0.36
C GLU A 850 54.94 47.97 1.72
N ASN A 851 55.64 47.78 2.86
CA ASN A 851 57.09 47.67 3.18
C ASN A 851 57.32 46.89 4.51
N GLU A 852 58.57 46.86 5.01
CA GLU A 852 59.03 46.44 6.38
C GLU A 852 59.25 44.93 6.68
N GLU A 853 60.40 44.46 6.17
CA GLU A 853 61.50 43.69 6.81
C GLU A 853 61.33 42.33 7.58
N PRO A 854 62.38 41.46 7.63
CA PRO A 854 62.32 40.10 8.18
C PRO A 854 63.31 39.80 9.33
N GLU A 855 63.15 38.64 10.01
CA GLU A 855 64.21 38.00 10.80
C GLU A 855 64.07 36.46 10.80
N GLU A 856 65.23 35.77 10.72
CA GLU A 856 65.61 34.38 11.10
C GLU A 856 64.62 33.20 10.81
N GLU A 857 64.94 32.22 9.95
CA GLU A 857 65.93 31.12 10.10
C GLU A 857 65.63 30.12 11.24
N GLU A 858 65.17 28.90 10.89
CA GLU A 858 65.97 27.65 11.05
C GLU A 858 65.27 26.36 10.52
N ASN A 859 66.07 25.59 9.77
CA ASN A 859 66.25 24.12 9.77
C ASN A 859 65.17 23.07 10.18
N VAL A 860 65.05 22.02 9.32
CA VAL A 860 65.11 20.55 9.62
C VAL A 860 64.00 19.95 10.53
N GLU A 861 63.36 18.79 10.27
CA GLU A 861 63.82 17.52 9.67
C GLU A 861 62.73 16.75 8.86
N GLN A 862 62.95 15.45 8.61
CA GLN A 862 62.10 14.57 7.78
C GLN A 862 61.36 13.48 8.58
N GLU A 863 60.44 12.81 7.87
CA GLU A 863 60.10 11.38 7.95
C GLU A 863 58.99 10.85 8.90
N GLN A 864 58.23 9.89 8.33
CA GLN A 864 57.32 8.89 8.93
C GLN A 864 56.09 9.44 9.70
N PHE A 865 54.83 9.11 9.36
CA PHE A 865 54.26 8.00 8.56
C PHE A 865 53.23 8.49 7.51
#